data_AF-A0A8T0RG10-F1
#
_entry.id   AF-A0A8T0RG10-F1
#
_cell.length_a   1.000
_cell.length_b   1.000
_cell.length_c   1.000
_cell.angle_alpha   90.00
_cell.angle_beta   90.00
_cell.angle_gamma   90.00
#
_symmetry.space_group_name_H-M   'P 1'
#
loop_
_entity.id
_entity.type
_entity.pdbx_description
1 polymer ?
#
loop_
_entity_poly.entity_id
_entity_poly.type
_entity_poly.pdbx_seq_one_letter_code
_entity_poly.pdbx_strand_id
1 'polypeptide(L)'
;MQCVQALPRWCDNSSVINHYMFKGYKGGNKRRRSNEFLAGYDFLDTSKRRFHVYVWYNSSFSRDNGHHTMTVLRVARLVNMASTAYLNLFGGQNVEMRLEYLKEMPKAATPMRLDLTTLLDALFFTWTVQLLLPVMLTYLVYEKEQRLRLMMKMHGLKDAPYWLISYAYFLSLSTAYMMFFMISGFAIGLDIFKLNSYSIQSLFYFICMNLQIVLAFLLASFFSSVKIATVIGYIYVFGSSLLGEALLKIFIEDATFPRMWLVIMELVPGFSLYRGIYELSEYATAGRNMGKPGMRWADLNDPVNGMKDVLILMSTEWLILLLVAFLLDHRPAWKPLFLFGFLSTKHSSPSEKPNKLKRGSRRVHVDMTKPDVFQERKVVKRLLKDMDMRNMIICHNLKKVYPGKNGNPDKHAVRGLSLALRKGQCFGMLGPNGAGKTSFINMMIGLLKPTYGTAYIHGMDLRTDMNEIYANIGVCPQHDLLWETLTGREHLMFYGRMKNLTGAALTQAVEDSLKSVNLFHSGFCDKSVSKYSGGMKRRLSVAIALIGNPKVVYMDEPSTGLDSRSRNDLWSIIKRAKKDCTIILTTHLMEEAEELCDRIGIFINGNFHCIGTPNELKARYGGTRVLTITTAPEHEAAAERLLARELSPGRAARIYGGVGHAEVRAAPAGGAAGSGVRRGGGGAAGVPGAGVGRGGRDAGGRVRQGGQGGPGLRRALVVGESLAGSPAA
;
A
#
# COMPACT_ATOMS: atom_id res chain seq x y z
N MET A 1 15.93 46.12 49.08
CA MET A 1 16.13 44.73 49.54
C MET A 1 14.97 44.37 50.44
N GLN A 2 14.24 43.29 50.14
CA GLN A 2 13.29 42.74 51.12
C GLN A 2 14.11 41.97 52.16
N CYS A 3 13.99 42.34 53.43
CA CYS A 3 14.59 41.58 54.52
C CYS A 3 13.98 40.17 54.55
N VAL A 4 14.83 39.15 54.53
CA VAL A 4 14.37 37.75 54.68
C VAL A 4 13.87 37.58 56.12
N GLN A 5 12.65 37.10 56.27
CA GLN A 5 12.01 36.96 57.58
C GLN A 5 12.68 35.81 58.36
N ALA A 6 13.53 36.16 59.33
CA ALA A 6 14.10 35.19 60.25
C ALA A 6 13.08 34.81 61.32
N LEU A 7 12.99 33.52 61.66
CA LEU A 7 12.12 33.01 62.71
C LEU A 7 12.96 32.76 63.97
N PRO A 8 12.91 33.64 64.98
CA PRO A 8 13.63 33.42 66.23
C PRO A 8 12.98 32.28 67.00
N ARG A 9 13.77 31.27 67.37
CA ARG A 9 13.26 30.10 68.11
C ARG A 9 14.31 29.56 69.06
N TRP A 10 13.93 29.36 70.31
CA TRP A 10 14.75 28.69 71.30
C TRP A 10 14.78 27.18 71.02
N CYS A 11 15.98 26.57 71.01
CA CYS A 11 16.16 25.14 70.79
C CYS A 11 17.15 24.59 71.83
N ASP A 12 16.69 23.66 72.68
CA ASP A 12 17.47 23.18 73.84
C ASP A 12 18.60 22.19 73.47
N ASN A 13 18.58 21.59 72.28
CA ASN A 13 19.60 20.64 71.86
C ASN A 13 19.76 20.58 70.33
N SER A 14 20.95 20.15 69.88
CA SER A 14 21.30 19.98 68.46
C SER A 14 20.35 19.03 67.72
N SER A 15 19.77 18.03 68.40
CA SER A 15 18.78 17.11 67.83
C SER A 15 17.48 17.81 67.42
N VAL A 16 17.08 18.85 68.16
CA VAL A 16 15.88 19.65 67.90
C VAL A 16 16.11 20.58 66.70
N ILE A 17 17.29 21.20 66.62
CA ILE A 17 17.72 21.99 65.46
C ILE A 17 17.73 21.10 64.21
N ASN A 18 18.32 19.90 64.32
CA ASN A 18 18.37 18.94 63.23
C ASN A 18 16.95 18.49 62.84
N HIS A 19 16.06 18.26 63.81
CA HIS A 19 14.66 17.94 63.54
C HIS A 19 13.95 19.04 62.74
N TYR A 20 14.16 20.32 63.03
CA TYR A 20 13.55 21.42 62.27
C TYR A 20 14.15 21.60 60.88
N MET A 21 15.46 21.46 60.74
CA MET A 21 16.16 21.50 59.45
C MET A 21 15.80 20.30 58.55
N PHE A 22 15.49 19.13 59.13
CA PHE A 22 15.21 17.88 58.40
C PHE A 22 13.75 17.40 58.40
N LYS A 23 12.79 18.12 59.03
CA LYS A 23 11.39 17.66 59.18
C LYS A 23 10.69 17.35 57.84
N GLY A 24 11.18 17.89 56.73
CA GLY A 24 10.67 17.62 55.39
C GLY A 24 11.16 16.31 54.74
N TYR A 25 12.26 15.71 55.23
CA TYR A 25 12.99 14.64 54.54
C TYR A 25 12.64 13.22 55.03
N LYS A 26 12.22 13.05 56.30
CA LYS A 26 11.83 11.73 56.83
C LYS A 26 10.42 11.37 56.37
N GLY A 27 10.31 10.52 55.35
CA GLY A 27 9.33 9.42 55.12
C GLY A 27 7.81 9.61 55.31
N GLY A 28 7.32 10.71 55.89
CA GLY A 28 5.92 10.93 56.26
C GLY A 28 5.27 12.16 55.59
N ASN A 29 5.99 12.86 54.72
CA ASN A 29 5.49 14.07 54.08
C ASN A 29 4.67 13.75 52.82
N LYS A 30 3.39 13.40 53.01
CA LYS A 30 2.45 13.11 51.91
C LYS A 30 2.28 14.26 50.91
N ARG A 31 2.68 15.50 51.27
CA ARG A 31 2.60 16.69 50.41
C ARG A 31 3.94 17.17 49.83
N ARG A 32 5.07 16.49 50.12
CA ARG A 32 6.43 16.82 49.65
C ARG A 32 6.82 18.32 49.76
N ARG A 33 6.28 19.07 50.72
CA ARG A 33 6.74 20.45 51.01
C ARG A 33 7.82 20.41 52.09
N SER A 34 9.06 20.75 51.73
CA SER A 34 10.12 21.00 52.72
C SER A 34 9.80 22.28 53.48
N ASN A 35 9.85 22.28 54.81
CA ASN A 35 9.91 23.54 55.54
C ASN A 35 11.28 24.19 55.26
N GLU A 36 11.24 25.39 54.71
CA GLU A 36 12.26 26.06 53.88
C GLU A 36 13.40 26.73 54.67
N PHE A 37 13.93 26.08 55.72
CA PHE A 37 15.06 26.66 56.46
C PHE A 37 16.38 26.31 55.77
N LEU A 38 16.93 27.27 55.03
CA LEU A 38 18.20 27.12 54.29
C LEU A 38 19.41 27.00 55.24
N ALA A 39 19.39 27.75 56.34
CA ALA A 39 20.42 27.78 57.35
C ALA A 39 19.84 28.22 58.71
N GLY A 40 20.44 27.74 59.79
CA GLY A 40 20.23 28.22 61.16
C GLY A 40 21.47 28.93 61.67
N TYR A 41 21.26 29.99 62.46
CA TYR A 41 22.33 30.79 63.06
C TYR A 41 22.11 30.87 64.58
N ASP A 42 23.19 30.70 65.34
CA ASP A 42 23.22 30.97 66.78
C ASP A 42 24.28 32.01 67.10
N PHE A 43 23.84 33.06 67.80
CA PHE A 43 24.62 34.23 68.19
C PHE A 43 24.72 34.38 69.71
N LEU A 44 24.33 33.38 70.52
CA LEU A 44 24.16 33.52 71.98
C LEU A 44 25.44 33.91 72.74
N ASP A 45 26.62 33.54 72.24
CA ASP A 45 27.93 33.90 72.84
C ASP A 45 28.61 35.09 72.11
N THR A 46 27.85 35.83 71.30
CA THR A 46 28.35 37.03 70.61
C THR A 46 28.23 38.27 71.50
N SER A 47 29.34 38.97 71.72
CA SER A 47 29.41 40.24 72.46
C SER A 47 30.21 41.29 71.69
N LYS A 48 30.23 42.55 72.15
CA LYS A 48 30.95 43.65 71.48
C LYS A 48 32.46 43.40 71.25
N ARG A 49 33.07 42.49 72.02
CA ARG A 49 34.50 42.15 71.92
C ARG A 49 34.76 40.72 71.42
N ARG A 50 33.72 39.90 71.22
CA ARG A 50 33.85 38.48 70.85
C ARG A 50 32.75 38.13 69.85
N PHE A 51 33.15 37.83 68.61
CA PHE A 51 32.23 37.30 67.61
C PHE A 51 32.26 35.77 67.65
N HIS A 52 31.15 35.16 68.06
CA HIS A 52 31.03 33.71 68.12
C HIS A 52 29.69 33.29 67.52
N VAL A 53 29.74 32.71 66.33
CA VAL A 53 28.57 32.30 65.57
C VAL A 53 28.65 30.81 65.22
N TYR A 54 27.59 30.07 65.51
CA TYR A 54 27.39 28.74 64.95
C TYR A 54 26.44 28.83 63.75
N VAL A 55 26.89 28.29 62.62
CA VAL A 55 26.07 28.21 61.39
C VAL A 55 25.78 26.75 61.10
N TRP A 56 24.51 26.37 61.21
CA TRP A 56 24.04 25.05 60.78
C TRP A 56 23.41 25.18 59.41
N TYR A 57 23.82 24.33 58.47
CA TYR A 57 23.24 24.27 57.14
C TYR A 57 23.04 22.81 56.75
N ASN A 58 22.10 22.58 55.83
CA ASN A 58 21.86 21.24 55.32
C ASN A 58 22.85 20.93 54.18
N SER A 59 23.88 20.12 54.46
CA SER A 59 24.82 19.64 53.43
C SER A 59 24.21 18.56 52.54
N SER A 60 23.15 17.88 52.99
CA SER A 60 22.44 16.84 52.24
C SER A 60 21.50 17.39 51.16
N PHE A 61 21.36 18.71 51.02
CA PHE A 61 20.74 19.34 49.85
C PHE A 61 21.53 19.08 48.55
N SER A 62 22.75 18.54 48.66
CA SER A 62 23.50 17.90 47.58
C SER A 62 22.90 16.54 47.19
N ARG A 63 21.57 16.44 47.06
CA ARG A 63 20.98 15.28 46.37
C ARG A 63 21.01 15.54 44.88
N ASP A 64 22.12 15.04 44.35
CA ASP A 64 22.50 14.70 42.99
C ASP A 64 21.38 13.95 42.25
N ASN A 65 20.27 14.64 41.95
CA ASN A 65 19.37 14.26 40.87
C ASN A 65 19.77 15.17 39.71
N GLY A 66 20.48 14.63 38.72
CA GLY A 66 21.24 15.32 37.66
C GLY A 66 20.48 16.29 36.74
N HIS A 67 19.31 16.80 37.14
CA HIS A 67 18.44 17.66 36.34
C HIS A 67 18.16 19.04 36.97
N HIS A 68 18.82 19.40 38.07
CA HIS A 68 18.82 20.78 38.53
C HIS A 68 20.24 21.33 38.55
N THR A 69 20.40 22.55 38.02
CA THR A 69 21.59 23.37 38.25
C THR A 69 21.95 23.26 39.71
N MET A 70 23.18 22.82 40.00
CA MET A 70 23.63 22.62 41.38
C MET A 70 23.23 23.85 42.19
N THR A 71 22.26 23.68 43.10
CA THR A 71 21.93 24.73 44.05
C THR A 71 23.03 24.68 45.08
N VAL A 72 24.18 25.24 44.70
CA VAL A 72 25.35 25.35 45.54
C VAL A 72 24.92 26.19 46.72
N LEU A 73 24.72 25.53 47.86
CA LEU A 73 24.44 26.21 49.12
C LEU A 73 25.76 26.87 49.51
N ARG A 74 25.89 28.17 49.22
CA ARG A 74 27.15 28.91 49.35
C ARG A 74 27.39 29.21 50.83
N VAL A 75 27.89 28.22 51.57
CA VAL A 75 28.22 28.33 53.00
C VAL A 75 29.09 29.55 53.28
N ALA A 76 30.08 29.82 52.42
CA ALA A 76 30.92 31.02 52.52
C ALA A 76 30.12 32.33 52.46
N ARG A 77 29.02 32.40 51.69
CA ARG A 77 28.13 33.58 51.67
C ARG A 77 27.29 33.70 52.93
N LEU A 78 26.83 32.59 53.49
CA LEU A 78 26.06 32.58 54.74
C LEU A 78 26.93 33.06 55.91
N VAL A 79 28.18 32.57 55.98
CA VAL A 79 29.17 33.04 56.96
C VAL A 79 29.53 34.50 56.70
N ASN A 80 29.78 34.91 55.44
CA ASN A 80 30.06 36.31 55.12
C ASN A 80 28.93 37.23 55.59
N MET A 81 27.68 36.87 55.31
CA MET A 81 26.52 37.66 55.71
C MET A 81 26.42 37.83 57.22
N ALA A 82 26.64 36.76 58.00
CA ALA A 82 26.65 36.83 59.46
C ALA A 82 27.80 37.71 59.98
N SER A 83 29.00 37.58 59.41
CA SER A 83 30.17 38.39 59.78
C SER A 83 29.98 39.86 59.44
N THR A 84 29.48 40.18 58.24
CA THR A 84 29.20 41.57 57.83
C THR A 84 28.11 42.19 58.71
N ALA A 85 27.07 41.42 59.08
CA ALA A 85 26.02 41.91 59.97
C ALA A 85 26.57 42.27 61.37
N TYR A 86 27.44 41.43 61.94
CA TYR A 86 28.10 41.73 63.22
C TYR A 86 29.00 42.97 63.15
N LEU A 87 29.80 43.09 62.09
CA LEU A 87 30.68 44.24 61.89
C LEU A 87 29.89 45.54 61.72
N ASN A 88 28.79 45.52 60.98
CA ASN A 88 27.91 46.69 60.86
C ASN A 88 27.26 47.08 62.20
N LEU A 89 26.89 46.10 63.04
CA LEU A 89 26.22 46.36 64.31
C LEU A 89 27.15 46.98 65.36
N PHE A 90 28.41 46.55 65.43
CA PHE A 90 29.35 46.97 66.49
C PHE A 90 30.52 47.84 66.02
N GLY A 91 30.90 47.78 64.73
CA GLY A 91 32.02 48.50 64.13
C GLY A 91 31.63 49.78 63.37
N GLY A 92 30.33 50.06 63.20
CA GLY A 92 29.82 51.20 62.43
C GLY A 92 29.82 50.96 60.91
N GLN A 93 29.25 51.89 60.14
CA GLN A 93 28.99 51.73 58.69
C GLN A 93 30.25 51.60 57.80
N ASN A 94 31.47 51.78 58.33
CA ASN A 94 32.71 51.80 57.55
C ASN A 94 33.56 50.52 57.69
N VAL A 95 33.03 49.45 58.30
CA VAL A 95 33.76 48.18 58.49
C VAL A 95 33.10 47.07 57.68
N GLU A 96 33.58 46.83 56.46
CA GLU A 96 33.15 45.71 55.62
C GLU A 96 34.19 44.59 55.59
N MET A 97 33.76 43.34 55.80
CA MET A 97 34.53 42.15 55.46
C MET A 97 34.14 41.70 54.05
N ARG A 98 35.09 41.75 53.11
CA ARG A 98 34.92 41.22 51.75
C ARG A 98 35.71 39.93 51.59
N LEU A 99 35.01 38.81 51.49
CA LEU A 99 35.61 37.54 51.08
C LEU A 99 35.90 37.59 49.58
N GLU A 100 37.15 37.85 49.21
CA GLU A 100 37.64 37.66 47.84
C GLU A 100 37.79 36.17 47.54
N TYR A 101 37.26 35.75 46.39
CA TYR A 101 36.99 34.36 46.06
C TYR A 101 38.29 33.55 45.83
N LEU A 102 38.71 32.74 46.81
CA LEU A 102 39.68 31.66 46.58
C LEU A 102 39.01 30.48 45.86
N LYS A 103 39.70 29.98 44.83
CA LYS A 103 39.35 28.89 43.90
C LYS A 103 38.63 27.70 44.58
N GLU A 104 37.54 27.22 43.96
CA GLU A 104 36.81 26.01 44.41
C GLU A 104 37.70 24.74 44.39
N MET A 105 37.36 23.74 45.23
CA MET A 105 38.02 22.41 45.21
C MET A 105 38.03 21.81 43.79
N PRO A 106 39.09 21.07 43.42
CA PRO A 106 39.24 20.52 42.08
C PRO A 106 38.07 19.56 41.77
N LYS A 107 37.19 19.99 40.87
CA LYS A 107 36.27 19.08 40.16
C LYS A 107 37.10 18.28 39.16
N ALA A 108 36.76 17.02 38.95
CA ALA A 108 37.39 16.21 37.92
C ALA A 108 37.40 17.02 36.62
N ALA A 109 38.57 17.21 36.02
CA ALA A 109 38.70 17.96 34.79
C ALA A 109 37.85 17.27 33.74
N THR A 110 36.70 17.84 33.38
CA THR A 110 35.99 17.47 32.18
C THR A 110 36.81 18.06 31.04
N PRO A 111 37.56 17.26 30.27
CA PRO A 111 38.21 17.81 29.09
C PRO A 111 37.08 18.38 28.23
N MET A 112 37.12 19.68 27.90
CA MET A 112 36.27 20.24 26.85
C MET A 112 36.77 19.66 25.52
N ARG A 113 36.48 18.38 25.29
CA ARG A 113 36.38 17.85 23.95
C ARG A 113 34.98 18.24 23.50
N LEU A 114 34.87 18.86 22.32
CA LEU A 114 33.61 18.98 21.60
C LEU A 114 33.12 17.55 21.35
N ASP A 115 32.44 16.99 22.34
CA ASP A 115 32.04 15.60 22.30
C ASP A 115 30.80 15.53 21.43
N LEU A 116 30.92 14.77 20.35
CA LEU A 116 29.82 14.52 19.42
C LEU A 116 28.57 14.04 20.15
N THR A 117 28.71 13.41 21.32
CA THR A 117 27.60 12.95 22.19
C THR A 117 26.80 14.07 22.84
N THR A 118 27.40 15.24 23.10
CA THR A 118 26.65 16.41 23.58
C THR A 118 25.91 17.13 22.44
N LEU A 119 26.33 16.89 21.19
CA LEU A 119 25.72 17.47 19.98
C LEU A 119 24.64 16.55 19.37
N LEU A 120 24.83 15.22 19.47
CA LEU A 120 23.85 14.20 19.10
C LEU A 120 23.03 13.83 20.34
N ASP A 121 21.90 14.50 20.53
CA ASP A 121 20.93 14.13 21.56
C ASP A 121 20.16 12.84 21.17
N ALA A 122 19.39 12.27 22.10
CA ALA A 122 18.55 11.07 21.91
C ALA A 122 17.67 11.14 20.66
N LEU A 123 17.25 12.35 20.25
CA LEU A 123 16.51 12.62 19.03
C LEU A 123 17.22 12.15 17.75
N PHE A 124 18.53 12.37 17.61
CA PHE A 124 19.25 11.98 16.39
C PHE A 124 19.37 10.46 16.25
N PHE A 125 19.62 9.78 17.37
CA PHE A 125 19.67 8.32 17.42
C PHE A 125 18.29 7.71 17.11
N THR A 126 17.22 8.31 17.64
CA THR A 126 15.83 7.92 17.36
C THR A 126 15.53 8.01 15.86
N TRP A 127 15.89 9.13 15.20
CA TRP A 127 15.75 9.26 13.74
C TRP A 127 16.51 8.19 12.99
N THR A 128 17.78 7.98 13.32
CA THR A 128 18.63 7.02 12.62
C THR A 128 18.03 5.62 12.69
N VAL A 129 17.64 5.19 13.89
CA VAL A 129 17.05 3.86 14.11
C VAL A 129 15.70 3.71 13.38
N GLN A 130 14.91 4.77 13.27
CA GLN A 130 13.56 4.72 12.70
C GLN A 130 13.51 4.96 11.18
N LEU A 131 14.60 5.43 10.55
CA LEU A 131 14.68 5.68 9.09
C LEU A 131 14.48 4.43 8.23
N LEU A 132 14.64 3.23 8.79
CA LEU A 132 14.40 1.99 8.05
C LEU A 132 12.89 1.71 7.84
N LEU A 133 12.02 2.23 8.71
CA LEU A 133 10.57 2.01 8.65
C LEU A 133 9.94 2.51 7.32
N PRO A 134 10.18 3.77 6.87
CA PRO A 134 9.68 4.23 5.57
C PRO A 134 10.14 3.37 4.39
N VAL A 135 11.36 2.84 4.43
CA VAL A 135 11.91 1.98 3.36
C VAL A 135 11.12 0.66 3.27
N MET A 136 10.91 -0.01 4.41
CA MET A 136 10.09 -1.23 4.46
C MET A 136 8.65 -0.97 4.01
N LEU A 137 8.05 0.12 4.50
CA LEU A 137 6.68 0.50 4.15
C LEU A 137 6.54 0.76 2.64
N THR A 138 7.50 1.47 2.05
CA THR A 138 7.52 1.78 0.62
C THR A 138 7.56 0.52 -0.22
N TYR A 139 8.40 -0.46 0.16
CA TYR A 139 8.49 -1.73 -0.55
C TYR A 139 7.18 -2.53 -0.49
N LEU A 140 6.58 -2.65 0.70
CA LEU A 140 5.31 -3.36 0.88
C LEU A 140 4.16 -2.71 0.10
N VAL A 141 4.10 -1.38 0.10
CA VAL A 141 3.07 -0.64 -0.65
C VAL A 141 3.33 -0.68 -2.15
N TYR A 142 4.60 -0.66 -2.60
CA TYR A 142 4.97 -0.85 -4.00
C TYR A 142 4.49 -2.19 -4.53
N GLU A 143 4.73 -3.27 -3.79
CA GLU A 143 4.29 -4.61 -4.17
C GLU A 143 2.76 -4.71 -4.30
N LYS A 144 2.04 -4.03 -3.40
CA LYS A 144 0.57 -3.94 -3.41
C LYS A 144 0.03 -3.09 -4.56
N GLU A 145 0.63 -1.92 -4.80
CA GLU A 145 0.24 -0.99 -5.88
C GLU A 145 0.42 -1.65 -7.25
N GLN A 146 1.56 -2.31 -7.46
CA GLN A 146 1.86 -3.06 -8.68
C GLN A 146 1.18 -4.43 -8.74
N ARG A 147 0.39 -4.82 -7.72
CA ARG A 147 -0.30 -6.12 -7.64
C ARG A 147 0.62 -7.34 -7.83
N LEU A 148 1.90 -7.21 -7.47
CA LEU A 148 2.89 -8.28 -7.64
C LEU A 148 2.60 -9.47 -6.72
N ARG A 149 2.17 -9.21 -5.48
CA ARG A 149 1.68 -10.25 -4.55
C ARG A 149 0.55 -11.07 -5.14
N LEU A 150 -0.34 -10.42 -5.89
CA LEU A 150 -1.45 -11.08 -6.57
C LEU A 150 -0.94 -12.03 -7.66
N MET A 151 0.02 -11.57 -8.44
CA MET A 151 0.68 -12.37 -9.47
C MET A 151 1.37 -13.60 -8.86
N MET A 152 2.11 -13.43 -7.77
CA MET A 152 2.75 -14.54 -7.06
C MET A 152 1.73 -15.55 -6.54
N LYS A 153 0.61 -15.09 -5.96
CA LYS A 153 -0.47 -15.96 -5.49
C LYS A 153 -1.09 -16.77 -6.62
N MET A 154 -1.31 -16.15 -7.79
CA MET A 154 -1.83 -16.84 -8.97
C MET A 154 -0.89 -17.93 -9.51
N HIS A 155 0.41 -17.82 -9.22
CA HIS A 155 1.42 -18.80 -9.61
C HIS A 155 1.69 -19.86 -8.53
N GLY A 156 0.92 -19.87 -7.43
CA GLY A 156 0.95 -20.91 -6.40
C GLY A 156 1.60 -20.49 -5.08
N LEU A 157 2.00 -19.22 -4.91
CA LEU A 157 2.54 -18.76 -3.62
C LEU A 157 1.43 -18.70 -2.56
N LYS A 158 1.60 -19.48 -1.49
CA LYS A 158 0.74 -19.42 -0.30
C LYS A 158 1.03 -18.15 0.51
N ASP A 159 0.01 -17.66 1.24
CA ASP A 159 0.15 -16.44 2.05
C ASP A 159 1.16 -16.60 3.21
N ALA A 160 1.26 -17.77 3.84
CA ALA A 160 2.17 -17.99 4.97
C ALA A 160 3.67 -17.93 4.60
N PRO A 161 4.16 -18.64 3.55
CA PRO A 161 5.52 -18.48 3.06
C PRO A 161 5.87 -17.05 2.66
N TYR A 162 4.93 -16.32 2.05
CA TYR A 162 5.13 -14.90 1.71
C TYR A 162 5.43 -14.07 2.96
N TRP A 163 4.59 -14.20 4.01
CA TRP A 163 4.80 -13.50 5.27
C TRP A 163 6.14 -13.85 5.92
N LEU A 164 6.48 -15.15 5.98
CA LEU A 164 7.73 -15.61 6.58
C LEU A 164 8.96 -15.07 5.83
N ILE A 165 8.95 -15.15 4.50
CA ILE A 165 10.08 -14.70 3.66
C ILE A 165 10.23 -13.17 3.78
N SER A 166 9.14 -12.41 3.65
CA SER A 166 9.19 -10.95 3.76
C SER A 166 9.65 -10.52 5.15
N TYR A 167 9.14 -11.16 6.21
CA TYR A 167 9.57 -10.87 7.59
C TYR A 167 11.05 -11.21 7.80
N ALA A 168 11.50 -12.39 7.37
CA ALA A 168 12.89 -12.81 7.49
C ALA A 168 13.84 -11.90 6.70
N TYR A 169 13.44 -11.48 5.49
CA TYR A 169 14.20 -10.52 4.69
C TYR A 169 14.36 -9.19 5.42
N PHE A 170 13.27 -8.59 5.90
CA PHE A 170 13.35 -7.33 6.65
C PHE A 170 14.11 -7.47 7.96
N LEU A 171 13.99 -8.60 8.66
CA LEU A 171 14.77 -8.89 9.86
C LEU A 171 16.26 -8.97 9.55
N SER A 172 16.65 -9.64 8.46
CA SER A 172 18.06 -9.72 8.04
C SER A 172 18.62 -8.35 7.66
N LEU A 173 17.86 -7.54 6.93
CA LEU A 173 18.23 -6.18 6.54
C LEU A 173 18.37 -5.26 7.76
N SER A 174 17.42 -5.33 8.68
CA SER A 174 17.43 -4.54 9.92
C SER A 174 18.60 -4.92 10.82
N THR A 175 18.87 -6.22 10.94
CA THR A 175 20.00 -6.72 11.75
C THR A 175 21.32 -6.24 11.17
N ALA A 176 21.51 -6.34 9.86
CA ALA A 176 22.71 -5.81 9.20
C ALA A 176 22.87 -4.30 9.40
N TYR A 177 21.77 -3.54 9.27
CA TYR A 177 21.75 -2.09 9.50
C TYR A 177 22.12 -1.74 10.95
N MET A 178 21.53 -2.40 11.95
CA MET A 178 21.81 -2.14 13.37
C MET A 178 23.20 -2.60 13.80
N MET A 179 23.71 -3.70 13.24
CA MET A 179 25.11 -4.10 13.47
C MET A 179 26.07 -3.04 12.94
N PHE A 180 25.86 -2.56 11.71
CA PHE A 180 26.67 -1.48 11.16
C PHE A 180 26.59 -0.22 12.02
N PHE A 181 25.38 0.19 12.43
CA PHE A 181 25.16 1.35 13.28
C PHE A 181 25.88 1.25 14.63
N MET A 182 25.80 0.10 15.31
CA MET A 182 26.49 -0.12 16.59
C MET A 182 28.01 -0.12 16.44
N ILE A 183 28.55 -0.78 15.40
CA ILE A 183 30.00 -0.83 15.14
C ILE A 183 30.53 0.57 14.83
N SER A 184 29.84 1.33 13.97
CA SER A 184 30.20 2.72 13.67
C SER A 184 30.12 3.62 14.90
N GLY A 185 29.08 3.48 15.73
CA GLY A 185 28.95 4.24 16.97
C GLY A 185 30.07 3.96 17.96
N PHE A 186 30.49 2.69 18.08
CA PHE A 186 31.64 2.30 18.89
C PHE A 186 32.97 2.85 18.34
N ALA A 187 33.18 2.80 17.03
CA ALA A 187 34.39 3.30 16.37
C ALA A 187 34.56 4.81 16.51
N ILE A 188 33.48 5.59 16.38
CA ILE A 188 33.46 7.05 16.60
C ILE A 188 33.71 7.37 18.08
N GLY A 189 33.30 6.48 18.96
CA GLY A 189 33.53 6.58 20.38
C GLY A 189 32.41 7.25 21.17
N LEU A 190 31.18 7.07 20.72
CA LEU A 190 29.99 7.57 21.37
C LEU A 190 29.71 6.81 22.68
N ASP A 191 29.39 7.54 23.74
CA ASP A 191 29.17 7.02 25.10
C ASP A 191 28.05 6.01 25.20
N ILE A 192 26.95 6.27 24.48
CA ILE A 192 25.77 5.42 24.46
C ILE A 192 26.15 3.98 24.10
N PHE A 193 27.13 3.81 23.18
CA PHE A 193 27.61 2.51 22.71
C PHE A 193 28.77 1.96 23.53
N LYS A 194 29.64 2.81 24.09
CA LYS A 194 30.83 2.38 24.84
C LYS A 194 30.59 2.06 26.31
N LEU A 195 29.77 2.87 26.99
CA LEU A 195 29.62 2.81 28.45
C LEU A 195 28.54 1.83 28.90
N ASN A 196 27.48 1.68 28.11
CA ASN A 196 26.38 0.76 28.39
C ASN A 196 26.74 -0.68 28.00
N SER A 197 26.11 -1.66 28.66
CA SER A 197 26.32 -3.07 28.32
C SER A 197 25.81 -3.43 26.92
N TYR A 198 26.67 -4.04 26.11
CA TYR A 198 26.34 -4.50 24.74
C TYR A 198 25.16 -5.47 24.70
N SER A 199 24.96 -6.29 25.73
CA SER A 199 23.84 -7.24 25.79
C SER A 199 22.50 -6.53 25.90
N ILE A 200 22.41 -5.45 26.67
CA ILE A 200 21.16 -4.68 26.83
C ILE A 200 20.86 -3.90 25.56
N GLN A 201 21.88 -3.27 24.96
CA GLN A 201 21.74 -2.60 23.66
C GLN A 201 21.26 -3.56 22.57
N SER A 202 21.87 -4.74 22.47
CA SER A 202 21.52 -5.74 21.47
C SER A 202 20.07 -6.22 21.63
N LEU A 203 19.64 -6.48 22.88
CA LEU A 203 18.26 -6.86 23.18
C LEU A 203 17.27 -5.73 22.84
N PHE A 204 17.58 -4.50 23.24
CA PHE A 204 16.75 -3.33 22.95
C PHE A 204 16.58 -3.11 21.44
N TYR A 205 17.67 -3.09 20.68
CA TYR A 205 17.61 -2.93 19.23
C TYR A 205 16.92 -4.12 18.54
N PHE A 206 17.08 -5.34 19.05
CA PHE A 206 16.35 -6.50 18.53
C PHE A 206 14.82 -6.34 18.65
N ILE A 207 14.33 -5.95 19.83
CA ILE A 207 12.89 -5.73 20.03
C ILE A 207 12.40 -4.56 19.17
N CYS A 208 13.17 -3.47 19.12
CA CYS A 208 12.91 -2.30 18.27
C CYS A 208 12.77 -2.69 16.78
N MET A 209 13.71 -3.48 16.25
CA MET A 209 13.67 -3.94 14.85
C MET A 209 12.39 -4.72 14.55
N ASN A 210 12.03 -5.67 15.42
CA ASN A 210 10.80 -6.46 15.26
C ASN A 210 9.55 -5.58 15.31
N LEU A 211 9.49 -4.62 16.23
CA LEU A 211 8.38 -3.67 16.36
C LEU A 211 8.21 -2.81 15.10
N GLN A 212 9.31 -2.31 14.52
CA GLN A 212 9.28 -1.53 13.28
C GLN A 212 8.79 -2.35 12.08
N ILE A 213 9.24 -3.60 11.95
CA ILE A 213 8.82 -4.49 10.86
C ILE A 213 7.30 -4.71 10.92
N VAL A 214 6.79 -5.04 12.11
CA VAL A 214 5.36 -5.27 12.31
C VAL A 214 4.53 -4.00 12.07
N LEU A 215 5.03 -2.84 12.52
CA LEU A 215 4.41 -1.56 12.23
C LEU A 215 4.36 -1.28 10.72
N ALA A 216 5.40 -1.62 9.96
CA ALA A 216 5.41 -1.47 8.50
C ALA A 216 4.34 -2.34 7.83
N PHE A 217 4.20 -3.61 8.24
CA PHE A 217 3.13 -4.49 7.75
C PHE A 217 1.74 -3.95 8.07
N LEU A 218 1.55 -3.44 9.30
CA LEU A 218 0.29 -2.83 9.70
C LEU A 218 -0.03 -1.61 8.83
N LEU A 219 0.89 -0.66 8.72
CA LEU A 219 0.71 0.58 7.94
C LEU A 219 0.50 0.30 6.45
N ALA A 220 1.17 -0.70 5.88
CA ALA A 220 1.00 -1.09 4.47
C ALA A 220 -0.45 -1.53 4.14
N SER A 221 -1.22 -2.01 5.12
CA SER A 221 -2.63 -2.37 4.91
C SER A 221 -3.49 -1.14 4.59
N PHE A 222 -3.17 0.04 5.13
CA PHE A 222 -3.93 1.27 4.99
C PHE A 222 -3.63 2.03 3.69
N PHE A 223 -2.41 1.92 3.17
CA PHE A 223 -2.00 2.68 1.99
C PHE A 223 -2.26 1.93 0.68
N SER A 224 -2.68 2.68 -0.34
CA SER A 224 -2.84 2.15 -1.71
C SER A 224 -1.84 2.73 -2.71
N SER A 225 -1.13 3.80 -2.34
CA SER A 225 -0.15 4.47 -3.21
C SER A 225 1.18 4.65 -2.48
N VAL A 226 2.26 4.33 -3.18
CA VAL A 226 3.64 4.42 -2.68
C VAL A 226 3.97 5.86 -2.28
N LYS A 227 3.61 6.84 -3.10
CA LYS A 227 3.94 8.26 -2.86
C LYS A 227 3.34 8.80 -1.56
N ILE A 228 2.12 8.37 -1.23
CA ILE A 228 1.46 8.78 0.01
C ILE A 228 2.09 8.07 1.20
N ALA A 229 2.38 6.76 1.05
CA ALA A 229 3.01 5.96 2.09
C ALA A 229 4.42 6.45 2.46
N THR A 230 5.24 6.84 1.48
CA THR A 230 6.59 7.37 1.71
C THR A 230 6.53 8.67 2.52
N VAL A 231 5.72 9.64 2.09
CA VAL A 231 5.59 10.94 2.75
C VAL A 231 5.08 10.77 4.18
N ILE A 232 4.02 9.98 4.38
CA ILE A 232 3.46 9.75 5.72
C ILE A 232 4.45 8.96 6.59
N GLY A 233 5.18 8.00 6.01
CA GLY A 233 6.25 7.29 6.70
C GLY A 233 7.31 8.24 7.26
N TYR A 234 7.84 9.15 6.44
CA TYR A 234 8.81 10.13 6.90
C TYR A 234 8.23 11.13 7.90
N ILE A 235 7.01 11.63 7.68
CA ILE A 235 6.32 12.50 8.65
C ILE A 235 6.16 11.78 9.99
N TYR A 236 5.83 10.49 9.99
CA TYR A 236 5.76 9.70 11.22
C TYR A 236 7.14 9.61 11.90
N VAL A 237 8.22 9.31 11.17
CA VAL A 237 9.58 9.24 11.74
C VAL A 237 9.97 10.56 12.40
N PHE A 238 9.93 11.66 11.65
CA PHE A 238 10.35 12.97 12.16
C PHE A 238 9.40 13.50 13.22
N GLY A 239 8.09 13.37 12.99
CA GLY A 239 7.04 13.86 13.89
C GLY A 239 7.02 13.14 15.23
N SER A 240 7.07 11.81 15.25
CA SER A 240 7.09 11.04 16.52
C SER A 240 8.35 11.31 17.32
N SER A 241 9.50 11.45 16.68
CA SER A 241 10.75 11.76 17.38
C SER A 241 10.79 13.20 17.92
N LEU A 242 10.31 14.19 17.15
CA LEU A 242 10.26 15.59 17.58
C LEU A 242 9.25 15.79 18.73
N LEU A 243 8.10 15.14 18.65
CA LEU A 243 7.11 15.12 19.73
C LEU A 243 7.64 14.37 20.96
N GLY A 244 8.46 13.33 20.78
CA GLY A 244 9.19 12.67 21.86
C GLY A 244 10.06 13.66 22.64
N GLU A 245 10.92 14.40 21.94
CA GLU A 245 11.80 15.40 22.56
C GLU A 245 11.04 16.57 23.18
N ALA A 246 10.04 17.12 22.47
CA ALA A 246 9.34 18.32 22.92
C ALA A 246 8.28 18.07 24.01
N LEU A 247 7.64 16.89 24.03
CA LEU A 247 6.55 16.58 24.95
C LEU A 247 6.90 15.43 25.90
N LEU A 248 7.33 14.28 25.38
CA LEU A 248 7.52 13.09 26.19
C LEU A 248 8.62 13.31 27.24
N LYS A 249 9.73 13.96 26.86
CA LYS A 249 10.82 14.33 27.78
C LYS A 249 10.33 15.11 29.00
N ILE A 250 9.49 16.13 28.78
CA ILE A 250 8.94 16.95 29.87
C ILE A 250 8.09 16.09 30.83
N PHE A 251 7.26 15.19 30.29
CA PHE A 251 6.39 14.33 31.11
C PHE A 251 7.14 13.20 31.82
N ILE A 252 8.24 12.74 31.25
CA ILE A 252 9.17 11.78 31.87
C ILE A 252 9.85 12.41 33.08
N GLU A 253 10.35 13.63 32.92
CA GLU A 253 11.09 14.35 33.97
C GLU A 253 10.17 14.84 35.09
N ASP A 254 8.88 15.09 34.79
CA ASP A 254 7.89 15.47 35.78
C ASP A 254 7.39 14.29 36.63
N ALA A 255 7.95 14.16 37.83
CA ALA A 255 7.55 13.14 38.80
C ALA A 255 6.10 13.25 39.31
N THR A 256 5.36 14.32 38.98
CA THR A 256 3.95 14.49 39.34
C THR A 256 2.98 13.96 38.29
N PHE A 257 3.49 13.64 37.08
CA PHE A 257 2.66 13.20 35.98
C PHE A 257 2.12 11.76 36.18
N PRO A 258 0.82 11.49 35.90
CA PRO A 258 0.26 10.14 36.05
C PRO A 258 0.91 9.12 35.10
N ARG A 259 1.52 8.07 35.66
CA ARG A 259 2.17 6.99 34.90
C ARG A 259 1.25 6.33 33.86
N MET A 260 -0.04 6.22 34.14
CA MET A 260 -1.02 5.63 33.21
C MET A 260 -1.10 6.40 31.88
N TRP A 261 -1.02 7.73 31.91
CA TRP A 261 -1.10 8.53 30.68
C TRP A 261 0.19 8.48 29.88
N LEU A 262 1.32 8.29 30.58
CA LEU A 262 2.63 8.07 29.98
C LEU A 262 2.64 6.75 29.18
N VAL A 263 2.14 5.66 29.78
CA VAL A 263 2.00 4.36 29.09
C VAL A 263 1.08 4.44 27.86
N ILE A 264 0.00 5.22 27.92
CA ILE A 264 -0.92 5.39 26.76
C ILE A 264 -0.22 6.10 25.59
N MET A 265 0.59 7.12 25.89
CA MET A 265 1.39 7.79 24.86
C MET A 265 2.42 6.81 24.28
N GLU A 266 3.12 6.06 25.13
CA GLU A 266 4.14 5.11 24.71
C GLU A 266 3.62 3.98 23.81
N LEU A 267 2.31 3.70 23.81
CA LEU A 267 1.65 2.76 22.89
C LEU A 267 1.94 3.07 21.40
N VAL A 268 2.32 4.31 21.08
CA VAL A 268 2.82 4.67 19.76
C VAL A 268 4.29 4.22 19.66
N PRO A 269 4.65 3.28 18.76
CA PRO A 269 6.00 2.70 18.72
C PRO A 269 7.16 3.70 18.57
N GLY A 270 6.90 4.89 18.02
CA GLY A 270 7.91 5.96 17.95
C GLY A 270 8.25 6.55 19.31
N PHE A 271 7.28 6.65 20.23
CA PHE A 271 7.48 7.19 21.57
C PHE A 271 8.15 6.17 22.51
N SER A 272 7.76 4.89 22.46
CA SER A 272 8.45 3.84 23.23
C SER A 272 9.92 3.70 22.83
N LEU A 273 10.23 3.86 21.54
CA LEU A 273 11.59 3.89 21.01
C LEU A 273 12.40 5.09 21.51
N TYR A 274 11.82 6.29 21.45
CA TYR A 274 12.45 7.51 21.99
C TYR A 274 12.76 7.35 23.48
N ARG A 275 11.81 6.83 24.28
CA ARG A 275 11.97 6.58 25.72
C ARG A 275 13.17 5.66 26.01
N GLY A 276 13.28 4.55 25.30
CA GLY A 276 14.39 3.60 25.50
C GLY A 276 15.76 4.18 25.14
N ILE A 277 15.84 4.99 24.07
CA ILE A 277 17.08 5.68 23.69
C ILE A 277 17.43 6.78 24.71
N TYR A 278 16.43 7.51 25.21
CA TYR A 278 16.62 8.51 26.26
C TYR A 278 17.23 7.90 27.52
N GLU A 279 16.68 6.77 28.01
CA GLU A 279 17.24 6.07 29.19
C GLU A 279 18.68 5.59 28.95
N LEU A 280 18.97 5.02 27.77
CA LEU A 280 20.33 4.63 27.39
C LEU A 280 21.30 5.83 27.34
N SER A 281 20.82 6.98 26.87
CA SER A 281 21.60 8.21 26.75
C SER A 281 21.89 8.84 28.12
N GLU A 282 20.88 8.91 28.99
CA GLU A 282 20.99 9.52 30.31
C GLU A 282 21.94 8.73 31.20
N TYR A 283 21.82 7.39 31.23
CA TYR A 283 22.74 6.53 32.00
C TYR A 283 24.18 6.60 31.48
N ALA A 284 24.39 6.76 30.17
CA ALA A 284 25.72 6.93 29.60
C ALA A 284 26.34 8.27 30.02
N THR A 285 25.55 9.34 29.96
CA THR A 285 25.98 10.69 30.33
C THR A 285 26.27 10.80 31.83
N ALA A 286 25.38 10.26 32.67
CA ALA A 286 25.57 10.19 34.12
C ALA A 286 26.79 9.34 34.50
N GLY A 287 26.98 8.18 33.84
CA GLY A 287 28.14 7.32 34.04
C GLY A 287 29.46 8.05 33.75
N ARG A 288 29.54 8.78 32.63
CA ARG A 288 30.71 9.59 32.27
C ARG A 288 30.99 10.69 33.32
N ASN A 289 29.97 11.45 33.72
CA ASN A 289 30.12 12.53 34.68
C ASN A 289 30.55 12.04 36.08
N MET A 290 30.09 10.86 36.48
CA MET A 290 30.42 10.24 37.77
C MET A 290 31.66 9.31 37.73
N GLY A 291 32.26 9.08 36.57
CA GLY A 291 33.35 8.09 36.40
C GLY A 291 32.91 6.64 36.66
N LYS A 292 31.62 6.33 36.50
CA LYS A 292 31.03 4.99 36.68
C LYS A 292 30.75 4.33 35.33
N PRO A 293 30.71 2.98 35.26
CA PRO A 293 30.20 2.29 34.07
C PRO A 293 28.73 2.71 33.80
N GLY A 294 28.31 2.66 32.53
CA GLY A 294 26.92 2.93 32.13
C GLY A 294 25.96 1.81 32.55
N MET A 295 24.77 1.78 31.95
CA MET A 295 23.69 0.87 32.35
C MET A 295 24.09 -0.62 32.25
N ARG A 296 23.92 -1.35 33.37
CA ARG A 296 24.12 -2.80 33.51
C ARG A 296 22.81 -3.50 33.87
N TRP A 297 22.83 -4.84 33.81
CA TRP A 297 21.66 -5.68 34.10
C TRP A 297 21.10 -5.49 35.51
N ALA A 298 21.96 -5.17 36.48
CA ALA A 298 21.54 -4.88 37.85
C ALA A 298 20.72 -3.58 37.95
N ASP A 299 21.05 -2.59 37.12
CA ASP A 299 20.44 -1.25 37.15
C ASP A 299 19.03 -1.24 36.56
N LEU A 300 18.61 -2.30 35.83
CA LEU A 300 17.22 -2.44 35.33
C LEU A 300 16.18 -2.62 36.46
N ASN A 301 16.61 -2.97 37.68
CA ASN A 301 15.73 -3.06 38.83
C ASN A 301 15.71 -1.78 39.68
N ASP A 302 16.44 -0.73 39.28
CA ASP A 302 16.37 0.56 39.95
C ASP A 302 14.99 1.20 39.70
N PRO A 303 14.24 1.62 40.73
CA PRO A 303 12.94 2.28 40.58
C PRO A 303 12.99 3.62 39.82
N VAL A 304 14.18 4.20 39.63
CA VAL A 304 14.42 5.39 38.80
C VAL A 304 14.62 5.02 37.33
N ASN A 305 15.05 3.80 37.03
CA ASN A 305 15.30 3.32 35.67
C ASN A 305 13.99 2.91 34.97
N GLY A 306 13.61 3.63 33.90
CA GLY A 306 12.46 3.28 33.07
C GLY A 306 12.69 2.14 32.08
N MET A 307 13.94 1.69 31.88
CA MET A 307 14.30 0.78 30.78
C MET A 307 13.57 -0.57 30.85
N LYS A 308 13.33 -1.11 32.04
CA LYS A 308 12.60 -2.37 32.22
C LYS A 308 11.16 -2.25 31.76
N ASP A 309 10.49 -1.16 32.11
CA ASP A 309 9.10 -0.90 31.73
C ASP A 309 8.99 -0.73 30.21
N VAL A 310 9.94 -0.01 29.60
CA VAL A 310 10.03 0.14 28.13
C VAL A 310 10.20 -1.20 27.42
N LEU A 311 11.11 -2.06 27.88
CA LEU A 311 11.34 -3.37 27.25
C LEU A 311 10.11 -4.28 27.33
N ILE A 312 9.41 -4.27 28.47
CA ILE A 312 8.16 -5.02 28.66
C ILE A 312 7.10 -4.46 27.71
N LEU A 313 6.91 -3.14 27.69
CA LEU A 313 5.93 -2.47 26.84
C LEU A 313 6.17 -2.77 25.36
N MET A 314 7.37 -2.54 24.85
CA MET A 314 7.71 -2.81 23.44
C MET A 314 7.52 -4.29 23.07
N SER A 315 7.83 -5.22 23.98
CA SER A 315 7.59 -6.66 23.75
C SER A 315 6.10 -6.99 23.67
N THR A 316 5.28 -6.37 24.53
CA THR A 316 3.82 -6.54 24.48
C THR A 316 3.20 -5.90 23.24
N GLU A 317 3.65 -4.71 22.85
CA GLU A 317 3.24 -4.02 21.62
C GLU A 317 3.56 -4.85 20.39
N TRP A 318 4.77 -5.42 20.33
CA TRP A 318 5.18 -6.27 19.22
C TRP A 318 4.21 -7.45 19.02
N LEU A 319 3.86 -8.18 20.09
CA LEU A 319 2.93 -9.30 20.02
C LEU A 319 1.52 -8.87 19.59
N ILE A 320 1.02 -7.76 20.14
CA ILE A 320 -0.31 -7.23 19.82
C ILE A 320 -0.37 -6.78 18.37
N LEU A 321 0.59 -5.95 17.91
CA LEU A 321 0.62 -5.44 16.55
C LEU A 321 0.81 -6.56 15.53
N LEU A 322 1.56 -7.63 15.86
CA LEU A 322 1.75 -8.78 14.97
C LEU A 322 0.43 -9.50 14.72
N LEU A 323 -0.36 -9.72 15.78
CA LEU A 323 -1.68 -10.33 15.69
C LEU A 323 -2.65 -9.45 14.91
N VAL A 324 -2.65 -8.14 15.17
CA VAL A 324 -3.51 -7.18 14.44
C VAL A 324 -3.15 -7.10 12.96
N ALA A 325 -1.85 -7.04 12.63
CA ALA A 325 -1.38 -7.00 11.25
C ALA A 325 -1.77 -8.28 10.48
N PHE A 326 -1.62 -9.44 11.11
CA PHE A 326 -2.02 -10.73 10.52
C PHE A 326 -3.54 -10.80 10.24
N LEU A 327 -4.37 -10.33 11.18
CA LEU A 327 -5.83 -10.33 11.04
C LEU A 327 -6.31 -9.38 9.93
N LEU A 328 -5.74 -8.17 9.86
CA LEU A 328 -6.12 -7.18 8.85
C LEU A 328 -5.78 -7.64 7.43
N ASP A 329 -4.65 -8.32 7.25
CA ASP A 329 -4.22 -8.81 5.93
C ASP A 329 -5.09 -9.99 5.44
N HIS A 330 -5.51 -10.90 6.34
CA HIS A 330 -6.40 -12.01 5.98
C HIS A 330 -7.86 -11.58 5.77
N ARG A 331 -8.30 -10.48 6.38
CA ARG A 331 -9.66 -9.93 6.24
C ARG A 331 -9.67 -8.48 5.75
N PRO A 332 -9.33 -8.22 4.48
CA PRO A 332 -9.34 -6.87 3.90
C PRO A 332 -10.74 -6.22 3.81
N ALA A 333 -11.81 -6.97 4.13
CA ALA A 333 -13.17 -6.45 4.22
C ALA A 333 -13.39 -5.56 5.46
N TRP A 334 -12.49 -5.62 6.45
CA TRP A 334 -12.50 -4.73 7.61
C TRP A 334 -11.72 -3.47 7.26
N LYS A 335 -12.34 -2.59 6.47
CA LYS A 335 -11.82 -1.23 6.35
C LYS A 335 -11.87 -0.58 7.75
N PRO A 336 -10.77 0.02 8.24
CA PRO A 336 -10.66 0.55 9.59
C PRO A 336 -11.32 1.94 9.72
N LEU A 337 -12.57 2.06 9.26
CA LEU A 337 -13.46 3.17 9.66
C LEU A 337 -14.11 2.91 11.02
N PHE A 338 -13.83 1.76 11.65
CA PHE A 338 -14.44 1.40 12.93
C PHE A 338 -13.77 2.03 14.16
N LEU A 339 -12.52 2.51 14.06
CA LEU A 339 -11.85 3.21 15.18
C LEU A 339 -12.32 4.68 15.35
N PHE A 340 -13.04 5.24 14.38
CA PHE A 340 -13.59 6.61 14.42
C PHE A 340 -15.13 6.64 14.25
N GLY A 341 -15.80 5.50 14.35
CA GLY A 341 -17.22 5.34 14.02
C GLY A 341 -18.12 5.00 15.21
N PHE A 342 -18.01 5.71 16.34
CA PHE A 342 -18.94 5.52 17.47
C PHE A 342 -20.33 6.16 17.24
N LEU A 343 -20.59 6.76 16.07
CA LEU A 343 -21.92 7.16 15.64
C LEU A 343 -22.18 6.74 14.18
N SER A 344 -22.55 5.49 13.96
CA SER A 344 -23.49 5.16 12.89
C SER A 344 -24.19 3.84 13.16
N THR A 345 -25.50 3.95 13.29
CA THR A 345 -26.45 2.93 13.68
C THR A 345 -26.66 1.84 12.62
N LYS A 346 -26.69 0.59 13.12
CA LYS A 346 -27.36 -0.61 12.58
C LYS A 346 -26.92 -1.13 11.19
N HIS A 347 -26.03 -2.12 11.21
CA HIS A 347 -26.05 -3.19 10.20
C HIS A 347 -26.76 -4.43 10.79
N SER A 348 -27.96 -4.70 10.29
CA SER A 348 -28.69 -5.94 10.54
C SER A 348 -28.09 -7.07 9.71
N SER A 349 -27.74 -8.18 10.36
CA SER A 349 -27.37 -9.44 9.71
C SER A 349 -28.55 -10.00 8.88
N PRO A 350 -28.32 -10.59 7.69
CA PRO A 350 -29.34 -11.39 7.06
C PRO A 350 -29.39 -12.77 7.74
N SER A 351 -30.37 -12.94 8.62
CA SER A 351 -30.81 -14.23 9.14
C SER A 351 -31.39 -15.07 8.00
N GLU A 352 -30.88 -16.28 7.83
CA GLU A 352 -31.56 -17.33 7.06
C GLU A 352 -32.91 -17.64 7.74
N LYS A 353 -34.01 -17.46 7.00
CA LYS A 353 -35.28 -18.14 7.24
C LYS A 353 -35.88 -18.56 5.89
N PRO A 354 -36.43 -19.78 5.79
CA PRO A 354 -36.99 -20.31 4.55
C PRO A 354 -38.38 -19.71 4.36
N ASN A 355 -38.54 -18.80 3.40
CA ASN A 355 -39.85 -18.22 3.12
C ASN A 355 -40.62 -19.02 2.06
N LYS A 356 -41.80 -19.44 2.48
CA LYS A 356 -42.80 -20.22 1.75
C LYS A 356 -43.19 -19.55 0.43
N LEU A 357 -43.42 -20.43 -0.54
CA LEU A 357 -43.88 -20.22 -1.90
C LEU A 357 -45.12 -19.31 -1.94
N LYS A 358 -44.95 -18.01 -2.21
CA LYS A 358 -46.04 -17.16 -2.73
C LYS A 358 -46.04 -17.24 -4.26
N ARG A 359 -47.05 -17.96 -4.75
CA ARG A 359 -47.44 -18.17 -6.13
C ARG A 359 -47.96 -16.85 -6.71
N GLY A 360 -47.05 -15.96 -7.08
CA GLY A 360 -47.33 -14.77 -7.88
C GLY A 360 -46.68 -14.93 -9.25
N SER A 361 -47.47 -14.80 -10.32
CA SER A 361 -47.11 -14.99 -11.72
C SER A 361 -45.70 -14.50 -12.08
N ARG A 362 -44.73 -15.42 -12.01
CA ARG A 362 -43.44 -15.25 -12.64
C ARG A 362 -43.70 -15.41 -14.14
N ARG A 363 -43.79 -14.30 -14.87
CA ARG A 363 -43.47 -14.31 -16.30
C ARG A 363 -42.05 -14.85 -16.40
N VAL A 364 -41.95 -16.15 -16.64
CA VAL A 364 -40.72 -16.78 -17.08
C VAL A 364 -40.50 -16.18 -18.46
N HIS A 365 -39.69 -15.12 -18.54
CA HIS A 365 -39.07 -14.74 -19.79
C HIS A 365 -38.09 -15.88 -20.11
N VAL A 366 -38.63 -16.95 -20.68
CA VAL A 366 -37.86 -17.95 -21.39
C VAL A 366 -37.27 -17.18 -22.55
N ASP A 367 -36.00 -16.81 -22.43
CA ASP A 367 -35.24 -16.18 -23.50
C ASP A 367 -35.06 -17.25 -24.60
N MET A 368 -36.13 -17.45 -25.40
CA MET A 368 -36.24 -18.44 -26.47
C MET A 368 -35.41 -18.09 -27.71
N THR A 369 -34.49 -17.14 -27.60
CA THR A 369 -33.84 -16.55 -28.78
C THR A 369 -32.50 -17.20 -29.17
N LYS A 370 -31.91 -18.08 -28.34
CA LYS A 370 -30.52 -18.55 -28.54
C LYS A 370 -30.35 -20.06 -28.31
N PRO A 371 -30.53 -20.90 -29.35
CA PRO A 371 -30.50 -22.35 -29.23
C PRO A 371 -29.12 -22.90 -28.82
N ASP A 372 -28.03 -22.25 -29.22
CA ASP A 372 -26.65 -22.64 -28.94
C ASP A 372 -26.26 -22.48 -27.46
N VAL A 373 -26.55 -21.33 -26.86
CA VAL A 373 -26.28 -21.08 -25.43
C VAL A 373 -27.12 -22.00 -24.55
N PHE A 374 -28.34 -22.32 -24.98
CA PHE A 374 -29.20 -23.28 -24.28
C PHE A 374 -28.70 -24.72 -24.42
N GLN A 375 -28.22 -25.11 -25.60
CA GLN A 375 -27.56 -26.39 -25.82
C GLN A 375 -26.30 -26.53 -24.95
N GLU A 376 -25.44 -25.51 -24.89
CA GLU A 376 -24.25 -25.50 -24.04
C GLU A 376 -24.63 -25.68 -22.55
N ARG A 377 -25.68 -24.99 -22.07
CA ARG A 377 -26.21 -25.20 -20.72
C ARG A 377 -26.67 -26.64 -20.47
N LYS A 378 -27.31 -27.29 -21.46
CA LYS A 378 -27.70 -28.71 -21.37
C LYS A 378 -26.48 -29.63 -21.35
N VAL A 379 -25.44 -29.34 -22.12
CA VAL A 379 -24.17 -30.07 -22.12
C VAL A 379 -23.52 -29.97 -20.74
N VAL A 380 -23.34 -28.75 -20.21
CA VAL A 380 -22.79 -28.52 -18.87
C VAL A 380 -23.56 -29.29 -17.79
N LYS A 381 -24.91 -29.26 -17.83
CA LYS A 381 -25.74 -30.01 -16.87
C LYS A 381 -25.59 -31.52 -16.96
N ARG A 382 -25.31 -32.07 -18.16
CA ARG A 382 -25.02 -33.51 -18.33
C ARG A 382 -23.64 -33.84 -17.77
N LEU A 383 -22.63 -33.07 -18.15
CA LEU A 383 -21.25 -33.26 -17.70
C LEU A 383 -21.08 -33.17 -16.18
N LEU A 384 -21.86 -32.32 -15.51
CA LEU A 384 -21.89 -32.22 -14.04
C LEU A 384 -22.47 -33.46 -13.37
N LYS A 385 -23.37 -34.19 -14.04
CA LYS A 385 -23.95 -35.44 -13.50
C LYS A 385 -23.00 -36.61 -13.68
N ASP A 386 -22.32 -36.65 -14.83
CA ASP A 386 -21.45 -37.77 -15.19
C ASP A 386 -20.05 -37.65 -14.56
N MET A 387 -19.73 -36.51 -13.89
CA MET A 387 -18.39 -36.18 -13.38
C MET A 387 -17.30 -36.48 -14.42
N ASP A 388 -17.59 -36.22 -15.71
CA ASP A 388 -16.72 -36.64 -16.81
C ASP A 388 -15.45 -35.77 -16.84
N MET A 389 -14.37 -36.33 -16.28
CA MET A 389 -13.03 -35.73 -16.14
C MET A 389 -12.34 -35.45 -17.49
N ARG A 390 -12.96 -35.79 -18.63
CA ARG A 390 -12.45 -35.45 -19.97
C ARG A 390 -12.47 -33.94 -20.25
N ASN A 391 -13.30 -33.17 -19.54
CA ASN A 391 -13.36 -31.72 -19.72
C ASN A 391 -12.43 -31.02 -18.73
N MET A 392 -11.67 -30.06 -19.26
CA MET A 392 -10.67 -29.34 -18.48
C MET A 392 -11.30 -28.24 -17.64
N ILE A 393 -12.40 -27.63 -18.11
CA ILE A 393 -13.08 -26.52 -17.44
C ILE A 393 -14.58 -26.67 -17.60
N ILE A 394 -15.33 -26.61 -16.49
CA ILE A 394 -16.78 -26.66 -16.46
C ILE A 394 -17.31 -25.52 -15.58
N CYS A 395 -17.97 -24.54 -16.19
CA CYS A 395 -18.61 -23.42 -15.50
C CYS A 395 -20.10 -23.68 -15.39
N HIS A 396 -20.66 -23.65 -14.17
CA HIS A 396 -22.09 -23.85 -13.93
C HIS A 396 -22.75 -22.61 -13.33
N ASN A 397 -23.55 -21.93 -14.16
CA ASN A 397 -24.38 -20.78 -13.79
C ASN A 397 -23.62 -19.72 -12.97
N LEU A 398 -22.39 -19.39 -13.36
CA LEU A 398 -21.55 -18.39 -12.71
C LEU A 398 -22.20 -17.01 -12.76
N LYS A 399 -22.28 -16.34 -11.62
CA LYS A 399 -22.80 -14.97 -11.50
C LYS A 399 -21.89 -14.10 -10.66
N LYS A 400 -21.72 -12.85 -11.09
CA LYS A 400 -21.07 -11.80 -10.32
C LYS A 400 -21.95 -10.57 -10.24
N VAL A 401 -22.28 -10.18 -9.02
CA VAL A 401 -22.98 -8.95 -8.71
C VAL A 401 -22.06 -8.08 -7.85
N TYR A 402 -21.84 -6.85 -8.30
CA TYR A 402 -21.18 -5.83 -7.50
C TYR A 402 -22.26 -4.97 -6.85
N PRO A 403 -22.23 -4.81 -5.51
CA PRO A 403 -23.20 -3.99 -4.82
C PRO A 403 -23.07 -2.55 -5.29
N GLY A 404 -24.22 -1.90 -5.50
CA GLY A 404 -24.28 -0.47 -5.78
C GLY A 404 -23.63 0.36 -4.67
N LYS A 405 -22.94 1.44 -5.03
CA LYS A 405 -22.48 2.47 -4.09
C LYS A 405 -23.18 3.79 -4.42
N ASN A 406 -23.47 4.58 -3.40
CA ASN A 406 -24.02 5.94 -3.52
C ASN A 406 -25.37 6.00 -4.27
N GLY A 407 -26.30 5.09 -3.94
CA GLY A 407 -27.65 5.08 -4.53
C GLY A 407 -27.75 4.48 -5.94
N ASN A 408 -26.64 4.06 -6.55
CA ASN A 408 -26.66 3.38 -7.85
C ASN A 408 -27.15 1.91 -7.70
N PRO A 409 -27.84 1.33 -8.70
CA PRO A 409 -28.29 -0.06 -8.62
C PRO A 409 -27.11 -1.05 -8.71
N ASP A 410 -27.36 -2.27 -8.26
CA ASP A 410 -26.38 -3.36 -8.31
C ASP A 410 -25.91 -3.64 -9.75
N LYS A 411 -24.60 -3.67 -9.94
CA LYS A 411 -24.00 -3.95 -11.25
C LYS A 411 -23.81 -5.46 -11.42
N HIS A 412 -24.67 -6.05 -12.23
CA HIS A 412 -24.57 -7.45 -12.66
C HIS A 412 -23.51 -7.60 -13.76
N ALA A 413 -22.27 -7.92 -13.39
CA ALA A 413 -21.17 -8.10 -14.32
C ALA A 413 -21.22 -9.44 -15.07
N VAL A 414 -21.70 -10.51 -14.42
CA VAL A 414 -21.91 -11.82 -15.06
C VAL A 414 -23.27 -12.38 -14.61
N ARG A 415 -24.12 -12.78 -15.57
CA ARG A 415 -25.56 -13.05 -15.39
C ARG A 415 -25.95 -14.53 -15.62
N GLY A 416 -25.10 -15.46 -15.20
CA GLY A 416 -25.42 -16.90 -15.21
C GLY A 416 -24.77 -17.63 -16.37
N LEU A 417 -23.45 -17.52 -16.45
CA LEU A 417 -22.64 -18.11 -17.50
C LEU A 417 -22.49 -19.62 -17.29
N SER A 418 -22.66 -20.41 -18.36
CA SER A 418 -22.37 -21.84 -18.36
C SER A 418 -21.55 -22.17 -19.60
N LEU A 419 -20.44 -22.86 -19.42
CA LEU A 419 -19.44 -23.14 -20.46
C LEU A 419 -18.72 -24.44 -20.11
N ALA A 420 -18.50 -25.31 -21.10
CA ALA A 420 -17.64 -26.47 -20.97
C ALA A 420 -16.53 -26.46 -22.04
N LEU A 421 -15.28 -26.67 -21.60
CA LEU A 421 -14.12 -26.72 -22.49
C LEU A 421 -13.38 -28.04 -22.36
N ARG A 422 -12.98 -28.56 -23.52
CA ARG A 422 -12.20 -29.80 -23.65
C ARG A 422 -10.70 -29.52 -23.49
N LYS A 423 -9.93 -30.57 -23.23
CA LYS A 423 -8.46 -30.49 -23.22
C LYS A 423 -7.93 -30.05 -24.60
N GLY A 424 -6.97 -29.12 -24.62
CA GLY A 424 -6.32 -28.63 -25.85
C GLY A 424 -7.17 -27.70 -26.71
N GLN A 425 -8.32 -27.24 -26.19
CA GLN A 425 -9.19 -26.29 -26.88
C GLN A 425 -8.82 -24.85 -26.54
N CYS A 426 -8.78 -23.98 -27.56
CA CYS A 426 -8.67 -22.54 -27.38
C CYS A 426 -10.05 -21.88 -27.49
N PHE A 427 -10.49 -21.22 -26.43
CA PHE A 427 -11.77 -20.52 -26.37
C PHE A 427 -11.58 -19.01 -26.32
N GLY A 428 -12.17 -18.32 -27.30
CA GLY A 428 -12.17 -16.86 -27.40
C GLY A 428 -13.45 -16.27 -26.84
N MET A 429 -13.34 -15.44 -25.81
CA MET A 429 -14.45 -14.65 -25.31
C MET A 429 -14.40 -13.25 -25.92
N LEU A 430 -15.18 -13.07 -27.00
CA LEU A 430 -15.22 -11.86 -27.80
C LEU A 430 -16.31 -10.92 -27.29
N GLY A 431 -16.00 -9.65 -27.04
CA GLY A 431 -17.04 -8.68 -26.69
C GLY A 431 -16.50 -7.29 -26.46
N PRO A 432 -17.37 -6.25 -26.41
CA PRO A 432 -16.95 -4.89 -26.16
C PRO A 432 -16.39 -4.71 -24.73
N ASN A 433 -15.74 -3.57 -24.51
CA ASN A 433 -15.26 -3.18 -23.18
C ASN A 433 -16.45 -3.01 -22.23
N GLY A 434 -16.29 -3.43 -20.98
CA GLY A 434 -17.38 -3.39 -19.98
C GLY A 434 -18.41 -4.51 -20.07
N ALA A 435 -18.30 -5.45 -21.02
CA ALA A 435 -19.21 -6.60 -21.11
C ALA A 435 -19.13 -7.57 -19.91
N GLY A 436 -18.07 -7.51 -19.10
CA GLY A 436 -17.83 -8.38 -17.94
C GLY A 436 -16.73 -9.43 -18.14
N LYS A 437 -15.90 -9.30 -19.19
CA LYS A 437 -14.88 -10.29 -19.56
C LYS A 437 -13.80 -10.51 -18.50
N THR A 438 -13.16 -9.42 -18.09
CA THR A 438 -12.18 -9.42 -17.00
C THR A 438 -12.79 -9.89 -15.68
N SER A 439 -14.07 -9.59 -15.40
CA SER A 439 -14.77 -10.10 -14.21
C SER A 439 -14.93 -11.62 -14.24
N PHE A 440 -15.16 -12.22 -15.42
CA PHE A 440 -15.18 -13.67 -15.58
C PHE A 440 -13.81 -14.29 -15.33
N ILE A 441 -12.75 -13.79 -15.99
CA ILE A 441 -11.38 -14.28 -15.75
C ILE A 441 -11.06 -14.19 -14.25
N ASN A 442 -11.23 -13.01 -13.64
CA ASN A 442 -10.95 -12.79 -12.21
C ASN A 442 -11.71 -13.74 -11.27
N MET A 443 -12.88 -14.23 -11.65
CA MET A 443 -13.54 -15.30 -10.90
C MET A 443 -12.81 -16.63 -11.08
N MET A 444 -12.51 -17.02 -12.32
CA MET A 444 -11.85 -18.28 -12.65
C MET A 444 -10.44 -18.43 -12.06
N ILE A 445 -9.73 -17.31 -11.84
CA ILE A 445 -8.41 -17.28 -11.19
C ILE A 445 -8.50 -17.01 -9.67
N GLY A 446 -9.69 -16.99 -9.08
CA GLY A 446 -9.91 -16.86 -7.64
C GLY A 446 -9.69 -15.46 -7.04
N LEU A 447 -9.43 -14.44 -7.86
CA LEU A 447 -9.32 -13.04 -7.39
C LEU A 447 -10.66 -12.48 -6.93
N LEU A 448 -11.75 -12.97 -7.51
CA LEU A 448 -13.11 -12.60 -7.16
C LEU A 448 -13.91 -13.85 -6.83
N LYS A 449 -14.44 -13.92 -5.61
CA LYS A 449 -15.41 -14.98 -5.29
C LYS A 449 -16.68 -14.80 -6.14
N PRO A 450 -17.18 -15.86 -6.80
CA PRO A 450 -18.46 -15.82 -7.50
C PRO A 450 -19.60 -15.55 -6.50
N THR A 451 -20.58 -14.74 -6.90
CA THR A 451 -21.76 -14.46 -6.06
C THR A 451 -22.70 -15.66 -6.04
N TYR A 452 -22.87 -16.32 -7.19
CA TYR A 452 -23.62 -17.57 -7.33
C TYR A 452 -22.97 -18.47 -8.39
N GLY A 453 -23.30 -19.76 -8.35
CA GLY A 453 -22.73 -20.77 -9.24
C GLY A 453 -21.41 -21.34 -8.72
N THR A 454 -20.86 -22.27 -9.49
CA THR A 454 -19.54 -22.87 -9.24
C THR A 454 -18.84 -23.14 -10.56
N ALA A 455 -17.53 -23.38 -10.50
CA ALA A 455 -16.73 -23.81 -11.63
C ALA A 455 -15.78 -24.93 -11.20
N TYR A 456 -15.53 -25.86 -12.12
CA TYR A 456 -14.61 -26.96 -11.93
C TYR A 456 -13.47 -26.85 -12.93
N ILE A 457 -12.23 -26.99 -12.47
CA ILE A 457 -11.03 -27.02 -13.31
C ILE A 457 -10.35 -28.36 -13.04
N HIS A 458 -10.29 -29.23 -14.06
CA HIS A 458 -9.73 -30.58 -13.92
C HIS A 458 -10.36 -31.36 -12.74
N GLY A 459 -11.68 -31.25 -12.56
CA GLY A 459 -12.43 -31.88 -11.47
C GLY A 459 -12.34 -31.20 -10.11
N MET A 460 -11.47 -30.20 -9.94
CA MET A 460 -11.32 -29.44 -8.68
C MET A 460 -12.32 -28.27 -8.63
N ASP A 461 -12.97 -28.04 -7.49
CA ASP A 461 -13.93 -26.93 -7.34
C ASP A 461 -13.19 -25.62 -7.02
N LEU A 462 -13.51 -24.57 -7.78
CA LEU A 462 -13.01 -23.20 -7.62
C LEU A 462 -13.22 -22.62 -6.20
N ARG A 463 -14.14 -23.14 -5.39
CA ARG A 463 -14.44 -22.62 -4.05
C ARG A 463 -13.66 -23.30 -2.93
N THR A 464 -13.28 -24.57 -3.12
CA THR A 464 -12.61 -25.39 -2.10
C THR A 464 -11.13 -25.58 -2.40
N ASP A 465 -10.78 -25.80 -3.67
CA ASP A 465 -9.49 -26.39 -4.05
C ASP A 465 -8.57 -25.39 -4.80
N MET A 466 -8.75 -24.09 -4.55
CA MET A 466 -8.01 -23.04 -5.27
C MET A 466 -6.50 -23.18 -5.23
N ASN A 467 -5.94 -23.67 -4.12
CA ASN A 467 -4.50 -23.84 -3.97
C ASN A 467 -3.95 -24.89 -4.96
N GLU A 468 -4.69 -25.98 -5.21
CA GLU A 468 -4.32 -27.00 -6.19
C GLU A 468 -4.59 -26.54 -7.62
N ILE A 469 -5.65 -25.75 -7.81
CA ILE A 469 -5.92 -25.09 -9.10
C ILE A 469 -4.76 -24.17 -9.48
N TYR A 470 -4.21 -23.37 -8.56
CA TYR A 470 -3.08 -22.46 -8.84
C TYR A 470 -1.81 -23.18 -9.33
N ALA A 471 -1.59 -24.43 -8.92
CA ALA A 471 -0.49 -25.23 -9.46
C ALA A 471 -0.71 -25.56 -10.95
N ASN A 472 -1.96 -25.80 -11.35
CA ASN A 472 -2.35 -26.29 -12.67
C ASN A 472 -2.71 -25.19 -13.69
N ILE A 473 -2.85 -23.93 -13.27
CA ILE A 473 -3.21 -22.81 -14.15
C ILE A 473 -2.04 -21.85 -14.41
N GLY A 474 -2.06 -21.21 -15.58
CA GLY A 474 -1.24 -20.08 -15.95
C GLY A 474 -2.11 -18.84 -16.18
N VAL A 475 -1.63 -17.65 -15.82
CA VAL A 475 -2.41 -16.41 -15.95
C VAL A 475 -1.56 -15.31 -16.57
N CYS A 476 -2.05 -14.76 -17.69
CA CYS A 476 -1.53 -13.55 -18.31
C CYS A 476 -2.55 -12.41 -18.11
N PRO A 477 -2.33 -11.49 -17.16
CA PRO A 477 -3.24 -10.37 -16.89
C PRO A 477 -3.23 -9.32 -18.03
N GLN A 478 -4.17 -8.38 -18.04
CA GLN A 478 -4.24 -7.31 -19.06
C GLN A 478 -3.02 -6.38 -19.01
N HIS A 479 -2.56 -6.01 -17.82
CA HIS A 479 -1.36 -5.21 -17.60
C HIS A 479 -0.20 -6.11 -17.20
N ASP A 480 0.99 -5.86 -17.74
CA ASP A 480 2.18 -6.64 -17.45
C ASP A 480 2.67 -6.39 -16.00
N LEU A 481 2.51 -7.40 -15.13
CA LEU A 481 2.92 -7.34 -13.72
C LEU A 481 4.35 -7.87 -13.56
N LEU A 482 5.32 -7.05 -13.97
CA LEU A 482 6.74 -7.42 -14.02
C LEU A 482 7.57 -6.55 -13.06
N TRP A 483 8.63 -7.11 -12.49
CA TRP A 483 9.62 -6.33 -11.75
C TRP A 483 10.53 -5.60 -12.73
N GLU A 484 10.57 -4.28 -12.66
CA GLU A 484 11.40 -3.51 -13.59
C GLU A 484 12.90 -3.71 -13.38
N THR A 485 13.31 -4.11 -12.17
CA THR A 485 14.72 -4.33 -11.80
C THR A 485 15.26 -5.67 -12.30
N LEU A 486 14.44 -6.73 -12.28
CA LEU A 486 14.85 -8.08 -12.66
C LEU A 486 15.00 -8.23 -14.18
N THR A 487 15.85 -9.18 -14.60
CA THR A 487 16.03 -9.60 -15.99
C THR A 487 14.94 -10.58 -16.44
N GLY A 488 14.76 -10.75 -17.76
CA GLY A 488 13.79 -11.72 -18.29
C GLY A 488 14.08 -13.16 -17.84
N ARG A 489 15.37 -13.53 -17.76
CA ARG A 489 15.82 -14.83 -17.24
C ARG A 489 15.48 -15.01 -15.76
N GLU A 490 15.74 -14.02 -14.91
CA GLU A 490 15.45 -14.08 -13.48
C GLU A 490 13.94 -14.20 -13.22
N HIS A 491 13.10 -13.51 -14.01
CA HIS A 491 11.64 -13.67 -13.91
C HIS A 491 11.21 -15.12 -14.14
N LEU A 492 11.65 -15.72 -15.25
CA LEU A 492 11.29 -17.10 -15.57
C LEU A 492 11.89 -18.08 -14.55
N MET A 493 13.10 -17.82 -14.04
CA MET A 493 13.67 -18.64 -12.99
C MET A 493 12.85 -18.57 -11.69
N PHE A 494 12.36 -17.38 -11.33
CA PHE A 494 11.51 -17.15 -10.16
C PHE A 494 10.16 -17.86 -10.29
N TYR A 495 9.43 -17.64 -11.38
CA TYR A 495 8.13 -18.28 -11.61
C TYR A 495 8.25 -19.80 -11.84
N GLY A 496 9.32 -20.26 -12.49
CA GLY A 496 9.61 -21.68 -12.65
C GLY A 496 9.83 -22.40 -11.31
N ARG A 497 10.54 -21.78 -10.37
CA ARG A 497 10.71 -22.31 -9.01
C ARG A 497 9.39 -22.38 -8.24
N MET A 498 8.52 -21.38 -8.39
CA MET A 498 7.17 -21.42 -7.79
C MET A 498 6.30 -22.54 -8.36
N LYS A 499 6.56 -22.97 -9.60
CA LYS A 499 5.96 -24.14 -10.24
C LYS A 499 6.70 -25.45 -9.93
N ASN A 500 7.51 -25.50 -8.86
CA ASN A 500 8.27 -26.66 -8.41
C ASN A 500 9.33 -27.19 -9.39
N LEU A 501 9.84 -26.36 -10.32
CA LEU A 501 10.97 -26.72 -11.17
C LEU A 501 12.30 -26.41 -10.45
N THR A 502 13.23 -27.38 -10.45
CA THR A 502 14.53 -27.25 -9.78
C THR A 502 15.69 -27.76 -10.63
N GLY A 503 16.92 -27.30 -10.36
CA GLY A 503 18.14 -27.81 -10.98
C GLY A 503 18.18 -27.63 -12.51
N ALA A 504 18.65 -28.65 -13.22
CA ALA A 504 18.79 -28.62 -14.68
C ALA A 504 17.45 -28.46 -15.41
N ALA A 505 16.37 -29.06 -14.90
CA ALA A 505 15.03 -28.96 -15.50
C ALA A 505 14.51 -27.52 -15.50
N LEU A 506 14.80 -26.74 -14.45
CA LEU A 506 14.47 -25.33 -14.39
C LEU A 506 15.23 -24.53 -15.45
N THR A 507 16.55 -24.72 -15.54
CA THR A 507 17.39 -23.99 -16.50
C THR A 507 16.94 -24.28 -17.93
N GLN A 508 16.68 -25.55 -18.26
CA GLN A 508 16.19 -25.95 -19.57
C GLN A 508 14.81 -25.34 -19.87
N ALA A 509 13.87 -25.41 -18.93
CA ALA A 509 12.53 -24.81 -19.10
C ALA A 509 12.59 -23.28 -19.29
N VAL A 510 13.51 -22.60 -18.60
CA VAL A 510 13.72 -21.16 -18.76
C VAL A 510 14.26 -20.84 -20.16
N GLU A 511 15.26 -21.59 -20.63
CA GLU A 511 15.80 -21.39 -21.98
C GLU A 511 14.78 -21.69 -23.07
N ASP A 512 14.06 -22.79 -22.95
CA ASP A 512 13.02 -23.19 -23.92
C ASP A 512 11.89 -22.17 -23.94
N SER A 513 11.50 -21.65 -22.77
CA SER A 513 10.51 -20.57 -22.68
C SER A 513 11.02 -19.28 -23.35
N LEU A 514 12.26 -18.84 -23.08
CA LEU A 514 12.87 -17.67 -23.72
C LEU A 514 13.00 -17.82 -25.25
N LYS A 515 13.32 -19.03 -25.73
CA LYS A 515 13.36 -19.36 -27.17
C LYS A 515 11.96 -19.33 -27.76
N SER A 516 10.96 -19.88 -27.06
CA SER A 516 9.57 -19.89 -27.52
C SER A 516 9.04 -18.49 -27.77
N VAL A 517 9.45 -17.51 -26.94
CA VAL A 517 8.99 -16.11 -27.06
C VAL A 517 9.95 -15.18 -27.81
N ASN A 518 10.94 -15.74 -28.53
CA ASN A 518 11.92 -14.98 -29.31
C ASN A 518 12.72 -13.93 -28.49
N LEU A 519 12.93 -14.17 -27.20
CA LEU A 519 13.75 -13.30 -26.31
C LEU A 519 15.16 -13.85 -26.08
N PHE A 520 15.42 -15.12 -26.45
CA PHE A 520 16.73 -15.76 -26.28
C PHE A 520 17.80 -15.20 -27.22
N HIS A 521 17.56 -15.25 -28.54
CA HIS A 521 18.55 -14.89 -29.56
C HIS A 521 18.88 -13.41 -29.66
N SER A 522 18.03 -12.55 -29.11
CA SER A 522 18.12 -11.10 -29.25
C SER A 522 18.97 -10.45 -28.13
N GLY A 523 19.62 -11.24 -27.27
CA GLY A 523 20.51 -10.76 -26.19
C GLY A 523 19.79 -9.92 -25.13
N PHE A 524 18.46 -9.96 -25.11
CA PHE A 524 17.65 -9.24 -24.12
C PHE A 524 17.36 -10.07 -22.89
N CYS A 525 17.55 -11.40 -22.92
CA CYS A 525 17.26 -12.28 -21.79
C CYS A 525 17.95 -11.87 -20.48
N ASP A 526 19.18 -11.38 -20.56
CA ASP A 526 19.98 -10.92 -19.41
C ASP A 526 19.93 -9.39 -19.20
N LYS A 527 19.09 -8.68 -19.97
CA LYS A 527 18.81 -7.26 -19.74
C LYS A 527 17.64 -7.10 -18.78
N SER A 528 17.75 -6.09 -17.91
CA SER A 528 16.67 -5.68 -17.01
C SER A 528 15.39 -5.33 -17.79
N VAL A 529 14.24 -5.76 -17.27
CA VAL A 529 12.91 -5.58 -17.90
C VAL A 529 12.53 -4.10 -18.05
N SER A 530 13.11 -3.20 -17.25
CA SER A 530 13.00 -1.75 -17.47
C SER A 530 13.35 -1.31 -18.90
N LYS A 531 14.28 -2.01 -19.57
CA LYS A 531 14.74 -1.70 -20.94
C LYS A 531 13.93 -2.39 -22.04
N TYR A 532 12.90 -3.17 -21.70
CA TYR A 532 12.09 -3.90 -22.67
C TYR A 532 11.05 -2.99 -23.31
N SER A 533 10.81 -3.17 -24.61
CA SER A 533 9.64 -2.56 -25.28
C SER A 533 8.34 -3.17 -24.75
N GLY A 534 7.20 -2.49 -24.96
CA GLY A 534 5.89 -3.02 -24.54
C GLY A 534 5.60 -4.42 -25.11
N GLY A 535 5.93 -4.66 -26.39
CA GLY A 535 5.79 -5.99 -26.99
C GLY A 535 6.68 -7.06 -26.36
N MET A 536 7.91 -6.70 -25.96
CA MET A 536 8.80 -7.63 -25.26
C MET A 536 8.31 -7.94 -23.85
N LYS A 537 7.81 -6.93 -23.10
CA LYS A 537 7.18 -7.13 -21.79
C LYS A 537 5.97 -8.07 -21.92
N ARG A 538 5.14 -7.86 -22.94
CA ARG A 538 3.97 -8.71 -23.20
C ARG A 538 4.34 -10.16 -23.51
N ARG A 539 5.36 -10.37 -24.35
CA ARG A 539 5.89 -11.71 -24.64
C ARG A 539 6.45 -12.38 -23.40
N LEU A 540 7.15 -11.65 -22.53
CA LEU A 540 7.62 -12.16 -21.24
C LEU A 540 6.45 -12.53 -20.30
N SER A 541 5.39 -11.73 -20.22
CA SER A 541 4.19 -12.06 -19.45
C SER A 541 3.53 -13.36 -19.93
N VAL A 542 3.48 -13.58 -21.25
CA VAL A 542 2.99 -14.86 -21.81
C VAL A 542 3.94 -16.01 -21.49
N ALA A 543 5.25 -15.79 -21.57
CA ALA A 543 6.25 -16.81 -21.17
C ALA A 543 6.08 -17.24 -19.70
N ILE A 544 5.84 -16.28 -18.80
CA ILE A 544 5.56 -16.52 -17.38
C ILE A 544 4.27 -17.32 -17.21
N ALA A 545 3.22 -16.98 -17.97
CA ALA A 545 1.97 -17.71 -17.92
C ALA A 545 2.07 -19.15 -18.45
N LEU A 546 3.07 -19.47 -19.28
CA LEU A 546 3.29 -20.79 -19.89
C LEU A 546 4.32 -21.65 -19.15
N ILE A 547 5.12 -21.08 -18.24
CA ILE A 547 6.17 -21.83 -17.55
C ILE A 547 5.58 -22.87 -16.58
N GLY A 548 6.23 -24.03 -16.48
CA GLY A 548 5.75 -25.13 -15.62
C GLY A 548 4.65 -25.98 -16.23
N ASN A 549 4.45 -25.93 -17.55
CA ASN A 549 3.46 -26.73 -18.30
C ASN A 549 2.04 -26.69 -17.70
N PRO A 550 1.43 -25.50 -17.57
CA PRO A 550 0.09 -25.36 -17.04
C PRO A 550 -0.93 -26.07 -17.93
N LYS A 551 -1.91 -26.72 -17.32
CA LYS A 551 -2.96 -27.43 -18.06
C LYS A 551 -4.03 -26.46 -18.61
N VAL A 552 -4.27 -25.34 -17.91
CA VAL A 552 -5.14 -24.24 -18.36
C VAL A 552 -4.39 -22.93 -18.34
N VAL A 553 -4.54 -22.11 -19.36
CA VAL A 553 -3.99 -20.75 -19.39
C VAL A 553 -5.10 -19.73 -19.64
N TYR A 554 -5.17 -18.72 -18.78
CA TYR A 554 -6.08 -17.57 -18.92
C TYR A 554 -5.29 -16.37 -19.43
N MET A 555 -5.74 -15.76 -20.52
CA MET A 555 -5.14 -14.55 -21.09
C MET A 555 -6.18 -13.44 -21.17
N ASP A 556 -5.98 -12.37 -20.40
CA ASP A 556 -6.86 -11.20 -20.45
C ASP A 556 -6.32 -10.20 -21.46
N GLU A 557 -6.97 -10.09 -22.63
CA GLU A 557 -6.61 -9.17 -23.72
C GLU A 557 -5.11 -9.17 -24.09
N PRO A 558 -4.57 -10.29 -24.61
CA PRO A 558 -3.14 -10.50 -24.85
C PRO A 558 -2.50 -9.53 -25.87
N SER A 559 -3.21 -9.13 -26.92
CA SER A 559 -2.65 -8.29 -28.00
C SER A 559 -2.95 -6.80 -27.91
N THR A 560 -3.70 -6.35 -26.88
CA THR A 560 -4.10 -4.95 -26.74
C THR A 560 -2.89 -4.04 -26.58
N GLY A 561 -2.82 -2.98 -27.40
CA GLY A 561 -1.73 -2.00 -27.35
C GLY A 561 -0.43 -2.43 -28.05
N LEU A 562 -0.41 -3.59 -28.72
CA LEU A 562 0.72 -4.04 -29.54
C LEU A 562 0.61 -3.58 -31.00
N ASP A 563 1.77 -3.27 -31.58
CA ASP A 563 1.92 -3.07 -33.03
C ASP A 563 1.66 -4.38 -33.80
N SER A 564 1.33 -4.27 -35.09
CA SER A 564 0.93 -5.41 -35.91
C SER A 564 1.98 -6.53 -35.97
N ARG A 565 3.27 -6.19 -35.96
CA ARG A 565 4.35 -7.19 -36.01
C ARG A 565 4.47 -7.93 -34.67
N SER A 566 4.53 -7.20 -33.56
CA SER A 566 4.57 -7.81 -32.23
C SER A 566 3.32 -8.64 -31.93
N ARG A 567 2.16 -8.25 -32.46
CA ARG A 567 0.91 -9.00 -32.37
C ARG A 567 1.00 -10.35 -33.09
N ASN A 568 1.47 -10.36 -34.34
CA ASN A 568 1.63 -11.59 -35.11
C ASN A 568 2.64 -12.54 -34.45
N ASP A 569 3.74 -11.99 -33.93
CA ASP A 569 4.71 -12.76 -33.14
C ASP A 569 4.02 -13.40 -31.92
N LEU A 570 3.23 -12.64 -31.17
CA LEU A 570 2.49 -13.14 -30.02
C LEU A 570 1.50 -14.25 -30.40
N TRP A 571 0.76 -14.07 -31.49
CA TRP A 571 -0.17 -15.07 -32.00
C TRP A 571 0.53 -16.38 -32.36
N SER A 572 1.72 -16.30 -32.98
CA SER A 572 2.53 -17.49 -33.28
C SER A 572 2.96 -18.27 -32.02
N ILE A 573 3.20 -17.55 -30.91
CA ILE A 573 3.54 -18.14 -29.61
C ILE A 573 2.31 -18.85 -29.03
N ILE A 574 1.15 -18.17 -29.00
CA ILE A 574 -0.10 -18.72 -28.46
C ILE A 574 -0.54 -19.96 -29.26
N LYS A 575 -0.43 -19.93 -30.60
CA LYS A 575 -0.73 -21.09 -31.46
C LYS A 575 0.12 -22.31 -31.16
N ARG A 576 1.40 -22.11 -30.83
CA ARG A 576 2.29 -23.21 -30.41
C ARG A 576 1.87 -23.75 -29.04
N ALA A 577 1.63 -22.87 -28.07
CA ALA A 577 1.23 -23.24 -26.71
C ALA A 577 -0.11 -23.99 -26.64
N LYS A 578 -1.06 -23.66 -27.54
CA LYS A 578 -2.37 -24.30 -27.65
C LYS A 578 -2.31 -25.83 -27.84
N LYS A 579 -1.22 -26.36 -28.40
CA LYS A 579 -1.07 -27.82 -28.60
C LYS A 579 -1.02 -28.59 -27.28
N ASP A 580 -0.45 -27.97 -26.24
CA ASP A 580 -0.13 -28.64 -24.98
C ASP A 580 -1.07 -28.25 -23.83
N CYS A 581 -1.84 -27.16 -23.97
CA CYS A 581 -2.72 -26.64 -22.92
C CYS A 581 -4.08 -26.12 -23.44
N THR A 582 -5.08 -26.06 -22.56
CA THR A 582 -6.37 -25.41 -22.83
C THR A 582 -6.25 -23.91 -22.57
N ILE A 583 -6.63 -23.06 -23.53
CA ILE A 583 -6.48 -21.61 -23.42
C ILE A 583 -7.85 -20.94 -23.40
N ILE A 584 -8.07 -20.03 -22.46
CA ILE A 584 -9.18 -19.06 -22.50
C ILE A 584 -8.58 -17.68 -22.72
N LEU A 585 -8.92 -17.05 -23.84
CA LEU A 585 -8.51 -15.68 -24.14
C LEU A 585 -9.72 -14.76 -24.19
N THR A 586 -9.62 -13.59 -23.58
CA THR A 586 -10.59 -12.50 -23.79
C THR A 586 -10.02 -11.55 -24.83
N THR A 587 -10.85 -11.11 -25.76
CA THR A 587 -10.45 -10.11 -26.73
C THR A 587 -11.63 -9.26 -27.16
N HIS A 588 -11.32 -8.09 -27.70
CA HIS A 588 -12.26 -7.27 -28.44
C HIS A 588 -11.93 -7.22 -29.94
N LEU A 589 -10.81 -7.85 -30.36
CA LEU A 589 -10.37 -7.93 -31.75
C LEU A 589 -10.91 -9.19 -32.40
N MET A 590 -11.70 -9.03 -33.47
CA MET A 590 -12.29 -10.15 -34.20
C MET A 590 -11.23 -10.99 -34.90
N GLU A 591 -10.22 -10.36 -35.48
CA GLU A 591 -9.08 -11.02 -36.14
C GLU A 591 -8.35 -11.98 -35.18
N GLU A 592 -8.11 -11.54 -33.94
CA GLU A 592 -7.44 -12.37 -32.92
C GLU A 592 -8.28 -13.60 -32.56
N ALA A 593 -9.58 -13.41 -32.37
CA ALA A 593 -10.48 -14.50 -32.04
C ALA A 593 -10.55 -15.53 -33.17
N GLU A 594 -10.59 -15.07 -34.43
CA GLU A 594 -10.62 -15.92 -35.60
C GLU A 594 -9.32 -16.71 -35.80
N GLU A 595 -8.18 -16.04 -35.61
CA GLU A 595 -6.87 -16.63 -35.90
C GLU A 595 -6.41 -17.63 -34.83
N LEU A 596 -6.83 -17.45 -33.57
CA LEU A 596 -6.36 -18.26 -32.44
C LEU A 596 -7.37 -19.29 -31.93
N CYS A 597 -8.67 -18.99 -31.96
CA CYS A 597 -9.67 -19.73 -31.19
C CYS A 597 -10.35 -20.83 -32.02
N ASP A 598 -10.57 -21.99 -31.40
CA ASP A 598 -11.40 -23.05 -31.99
C ASP A 598 -12.88 -22.76 -31.84
N ARG A 599 -13.25 -22.15 -30.70
CA ARG A 599 -14.61 -21.74 -30.38
C ARG A 599 -14.60 -20.30 -29.88
N ILE A 600 -15.58 -19.54 -30.32
CA ILE A 600 -15.78 -18.16 -29.90
C ILE A 600 -17.13 -18.07 -29.18
N GLY A 601 -17.14 -17.38 -28.05
CA GLY A 601 -18.36 -16.95 -27.37
C GLY A 601 -18.49 -15.44 -27.41
N ILE A 602 -19.54 -14.92 -28.06
CA ILE A 602 -19.82 -13.48 -28.07
C ILE A 602 -20.46 -13.10 -26.74
N PHE A 603 -19.77 -12.27 -25.95
CA PHE A 603 -20.12 -11.90 -24.59
C PHE A 603 -20.55 -10.43 -24.51
N ILE A 604 -21.82 -10.19 -24.14
CA ILE A 604 -22.42 -8.85 -24.10
C ILE A 604 -23.26 -8.74 -22.82
N ASN A 605 -23.14 -7.62 -22.10
CA ASN A 605 -23.92 -7.30 -20.90
C ASN A 605 -23.97 -8.44 -19.85
N GLY A 606 -22.83 -9.13 -19.66
CA GLY A 606 -22.68 -10.20 -18.68
C GLY A 606 -23.22 -11.57 -19.09
N ASN A 607 -23.64 -11.78 -20.34
CA ASN A 607 -24.14 -13.06 -20.85
C ASN A 607 -23.55 -13.42 -22.23
N PHE A 608 -23.50 -14.72 -22.52
CA PHE A 608 -23.23 -15.19 -23.88
C PHE A 608 -24.44 -14.96 -24.78
N HIS A 609 -24.20 -14.35 -25.94
CA HIS A 609 -25.18 -14.17 -26.99
C HIS A 609 -25.16 -15.29 -28.01
N CYS A 610 -23.98 -15.80 -28.35
CA CYS A 610 -23.81 -16.99 -29.16
C CYS A 610 -22.49 -17.66 -28.81
N ILE A 611 -22.41 -18.96 -29.08
CA ILE A 611 -21.23 -19.80 -28.89
C ILE A 611 -21.14 -20.74 -30.09
N GLY A 612 -19.99 -20.78 -30.76
CA GLY A 612 -19.77 -21.64 -31.91
C GLY A 612 -18.35 -21.57 -32.43
N THR A 613 -18.05 -22.33 -33.48
CA THR A 613 -16.79 -22.14 -34.21
C THR A 613 -16.82 -20.83 -35.01
N PRO A 614 -15.67 -20.20 -35.33
CA PRO A 614 -15.64 -18.98 -36.14
C PRO A 614 -16.44 -19.12 -37.45
N ASN A 615 -16.30 -20.27 -38.12
CA ASN A 615 -17.01 -20.58 -39.37
C ASN A 615 -18.51 -20.75 -39.17
N GLU A 616 -18.97 -21.41 -38.10
CA GLU A 616 -20.40 -21.52 -37.77
C GLU A 616 -21.03 -20.16 -37.49
N LEU A 617 -20.33 -19.30 -36.74
CA LEU A 617 -20.82 -17.97 -36.42
C LEU A 617 -20.87 -17.09 -37.68
N LYS A 618 -19.87 -17.18 -38.56
CA LYS A 618 -19.88 -16.50 -39.86
C LYS A 618 -20.98 -17.01 -40.78
N ALA A 619 -21.22 -18.32 -40.85
CA ALA A 619 -22.30 -18.87 -41.67
C ALA A 619 -23.69 -18.46 -41.15
N ARG A 620 -23.86 -18.36 -39.82
CA ARG A 620 -25.14 -18.05 -39.19
C ARG A 620 -25.45 -16.55 -39.16
N TYR A 621 -24.45 -15.70 -38.93
CA TYR A 621 -24.62 -14.26 -38.73
C TYR A 621 -23.93 -13.39 -39.79
N GLY A 622 -23.07 -13.97 -40.63
CA GLY A 622 -22.41 -13.28 -41.72
C GLY A 622 -23.35 -13.17 -42.92
N GLY A 623 -24.02 -12.02 -43.05
CA GLY A 623 -24.96 -11.77 -44.15
C GLY A 623 -24.61 -10.57 -45.03
N THR A 624 -23.81 -9.62 -44.53
CA THR A 624 -23.59 -8.35 -45.23
C THR A 624 -22.20 -7.83 -44.91
N ARG A 625 -21.37 -7.66 -45.95
CA ARG A 625 -20.15 -6.85 -45.87
C ARG A 625 -20.55 -5.42 -46.24
N VAL A 626 -20.28 -4.48 -45.35
CA VAL A 626 -20.45 -3.04 -45.59
C VAL A 626 -19.07 -2.51 -45.93
N LEU A 627 -18.93 -1.94 -47.13
CA LEU A 627 -17.69 -1.33 -47.56
C LEU A 627 -17.92 0.19 -47.58
N THR A 628 -17.21 0.91 -46.72
CA THR A 628 -17.27 2.38 -46.67
C THR A 628 -16.07 2.94 -47.40
N ILE A 629 -16.32 3.71 -48.46
CA ILE A 629 -15.25 4.39 -49.21
C ILE A 629 -15.38 5.88 -48.98
N THR A 630 -14.27 6.50 -48.58
CA THR A 630 -14.16 7.94 -48.45
C THR A 630 -13.46 8.49 -49.69
N THR A 631 -14.17 9.26 -50.50
CA THR A 631 -13.62 9.95 -51.67
C THR A 631 -13.89 11.44 -51.58
N ALA A 632 -13.10 12.25 -52.32
CA ALA A 632 -13.45 13.64 -52.55
C ALA A 632 -14.81 13.71 -53.29
N PRO A 633 -15.63 14.76 -53.07
CA PRO A 633 -16.97 14.86 -53.66
C PRO A 633 -16.97 14.77 -55.19
N GLU A 634 -15.91 15.27 -55.83
CA GLU A 634 -15.68 15.21 -57.28
C GLU A 634 -15.44 13.79 -57.84
N HIS A 635 -15.11 12.83 -56.97
CA HIS A 635 -14.82 11.44 -57.34
C HIS A 635 -15.86 10.44 -56.84
N GLU A 636 -16.92 10.89 -56.16
CA GLU A 636 -17.99 10.03 -55.64
C GLU A 636 -18.68 9.24 -56.77
N ALA A 637 -19.08 9.92 -57.85
CA ALA A 637 -19.70 9.29 -59.01
C ALA A 637 -18.75 8.33 -59.77
N ALA A 638 -17.44 8.57 -59.70
CA ALA A 638 -16.45 7.68 -60.30
C ALA A 638 -16.23 6.42 -59.43
N ALA A 639 -16.19 6.59 -58.10
CA ALA A 639 -16.08 5.50 -57.15
C ALA A 639 -17.32 4.59 -57.18
N GLU A 640 -18.51 5.16 -57.27
CA GLU A 640 -19.76 4.41 -57.43
C GLU A 640 -19.75 3.56 -58.71
N ARG A 641 -19.35 4.15 -59.85
CA ARG A 641 -19.25 3.43 -61.13
C ARG A 641 -18.21 2.32 -61.11
N LEU A 642 -17.09 2.54 -60.44
CA LEU A 642 -16.02 1.54 -60.30
C LEU A 642 -16.49 0.38 -59.42
N LEU A 643 -17.16 0.67 -58.31
CA LEU A 643 -17.74 -0.35 -57.43
C LEU A 643 -18.85 -1.14 -58.11
N ALA A 644 -19.73 -0.49 -58.88
CA ALA A 644 -20.79 -1.15 -59.62
C ALA A 644 -20.25 -2.04 -60.76
N ARG A 645 -19.06 -1.76 -61.28
CA ARG A 645 -18.43 -2.49 -62.39
C ARG A 645 -17.53 -3.65 -61.93
N GLU A 646 -16.76 -3.46 -60.86
CA GLU A 646 -15.79 -4.44 -60.36
C GLU A 646 -16.40 -5.47 -59.38
N LEU A 647 -17.41 -5.07 -58.57
CA LEU A 647 -18.13 -5.99 -57.70
C LEU A 647 -19.35 -6.56 -58.43
N SER A 648 -19.12 -7.66 -59.18
CA SER A 648 -20.05 -8.53 -59.94
C SER A 648 -21.56 -8.17 -60.01
N PRO A 649 -22.20 -8.29 -61.21
CA PRO A 649 -23.64 -8.08 -61.40
C PRO A 649 -24.44 -9.20 -60.73
N GLY A 650 -25.04 -8.93 -59.56
CA GLY A 650 -25.86 -9.89 -58.83
C GLY A 650 -25.89 -9.73 -57.32
N ARG A 651 -25.00 -8.91 -56.73
CA ARG A 651 -25.07 -8.51 -55.32
C ARG A 651 -25.74 -7.14 -55.24
N ALA A 652 -26.94 -7.08 -54.65
CA ALA A 652 -27.68 -5.84 -54.49
C ALA A 652 -26.84 -4.84 -53.68
N ALA A 653 -26.31 -3.82 -54.35
CA ALA A 653 -25.65 -2.65 -53.76
C ALA A 653 -26.72 -1.63 -53.36
N ARG A 654 -26.90 -1.36 -52.06
CA ARG A 654 -27.62 -0.15 -51.61
C ARG A 654 -26.59 0.91 -51.31
N ILE A 655 -26.65 2.02 -52.05
CA ILE A 655 -25.82 3.21 -51.91
C ILE A 655 -26.63 4.23 -51.10
N TYR A 656 -26.12 4.67 -49.95
CA TYR A 656 -26.68 5.81 -49.21
C TYR A 656 -25.85 7.05 -49.50
N GLY A 657 -26.45 8.04 -50.16
CA GLY A 657 -25.85 9.35 -50.38
C GLY A 657 -26.18 10.28 -49.22
N GLY A 658 -25.16 10.67 -48.45
CA GLY A 658 -25.19 11.79 -47.54
C GLY A 658 -23.91 12.59 -47.74
N VAL A 659 -23.98 13.92 -47.70
CA VAL A 659 -22.87 14.86 -47.97
C VAL A 659 -21.52 14.31 -47.46
N GLY A 660 -20.69 13.78 -48.37
CA GLY A 660 -19.33 13.30 -48.10
C GLY A 660 -19.14 11.81 -47.74
N HIS A 661 -20.17 10.96 -47.80
CA HIS A 661 -20.06 9.53 -47.49
C HIS A 661 -20.97 8.66 -48.37
N ALA A 662 -20.37 7.72 -49.12
CA ALA A 662 -21.08 6.67 -49.84
C ALA A 662 -20.96 5.32 -49.08
N GLU A 663 -22.08 4.78 -48.61
CA GLU A 663 -22.15 3.46 -47.96
C GLU A 663 -22.71 2.43 -48.93
N VAL A 664 -21.94 1.37 -49.26
CA VAL A 664 -22.40 0.27 -50.14
C VAL A 664 -22.60 -1.02 -49.33
N ARG A 665 -23.82 -1.56 -49.33
CA ARG A 665 -24.14 -2.88 -48.74
C ARG A 665 -24.36 -3.94 -49.80
N ALA A 666 -23.77 -5.12 -49.66
CA ALA A 666 -24.01 -6.28 -50.54
C ALA A 666 -24.75 -7.42 -49.80
N ALA A 667 -25.83 -7.95 -50.40
CA ALA A 667 -26.61 -9.08 -49.88
C ALA A 667 -26.18 -10.45 -50.48
N PRO A 668 -26.44 -11.59 -49.81
CA PRO A 668 -26.05 -12.91 -50.31
C PRO A 668 -27.05 -13.44 -51.35
N ALA A 669 -26.54 -14.27 -52.27
CA ALA A 669 -27.34 -14.95 -53.28
C ALA A 669 -28.14 -16.09 -52.64
N GLY A 670 -29.47 -15.92 -52.54
CA GLY A 670 -30.40 -16.97 -52.15
C GLY A 670 -31.47 -16.49 -51.17
N GLY A 671 -32.65 -16.15 -51.68
CA GLY A 671 -33.85 -15.86 -50.87
C GLY A 671 -34.89 -15.06 -51.65
N ALA A 672 -36.02 -15.70 -51.96
CA ALA A 672 -37.08 -15.22 -52.86
C ALA A 672 -37.64 -13.83 -52.50
N ALA A 673 -37.91 -13.03 -53.54
CA ALA A 673 -38.51 -11.70 -53.46
C ALA A 673 -40.02 -11.79 -53.16
N GLY A 674 -40.44 -11.20 -52.04
CA GLY A 674 -41.83 -10.80 -51.78
C GLY A 674 -41.94 -9.28 -51.97
N SER A 675 -42.72 -8.86 -52.96
CA SER A 675 -42.96 -7.46 -53.30
C SER A 675 -43.88 -6.77 -52.29
N GLY A 676 -43.54 -5.55 -51.89
CA GLY A 676 -44.35 -4.72 -51.00
C GLY A 676 -43.95 -3.25 -51.12
N VAL A 677 -44.56 -2.56 -52.07
CA VAL A 677 -44.39 -1.11 -52.33
C VAL A 677 -45.17 -0.32 -51.28
N ARG A 678 -44.53 0.66 -50.61
CA ARG A 678 -45.24 1.76 -49.95
C ARG A 678 -44.59 3.09 -50.31
N ARG A 679 -45.33 3.88 -51.10
CA ARG A 679 -45.06 5.27 -51.47
C ARG A 679 -45.17 6.17 -50.24
N GLY A 680 -44.19 7.05 -50.05
CA GLY A 680 -44.32 8.24 -49.20
C GLY A 680 -44.95 9.40 -49.99
N GLY A 681 -45.97 10.04 -49.41
CA GLY A 681 -46.52 11.31 -49.85
C GLY A 681 -46.27 12.36 -48.78
N GLY A 682 -45.73 13.50 -49.18
CA GLY A 682 -45.44 14.64 -48.30
C GLY A 682 -46.68 15.47 -47.97
N GLY A 683 -46.53 16.34 -46.97
CA GLY A 683 -47.50 17.35 -46.59
C GLY A 683 -46.94 18.25 -45.49
N ALA A 684 -46.71 19.52 -45.83
CA ALA A 684 -46.23 20.58 -44.96
C ALA A 684 -47.32 21.09 -44.00
N ALA A 685 -46.92 21.73 -42.89
CA ALA A 685 -47.43 23.04 -42.41
C ALA A 685 -47.03 23.34 -40.95
N GLY A 686 -46.65 24.60 -40.70
CA GLY A 686 -47.21 25.36 -39.58
C GLY A 686 -46.38 25.55 -38.30
N VAL A 687 -45.73 26.71 -38.19
CA VAL A 687 -45.34 27.42 -36.96
C VAL A 687 -46.59 28.17 -36.42
N PRO A 688 -46.84 28.32 -35.09
CA PRO A 688 -46.33 29.43 -34.24
C PRO A 688 -46.06 29.00 -32.77
N GLY A 689 -45.40 29.71 -31.86
CA GLY A 689 -44.79 31.04 -31.76
C GLY A 689 -44.45 31.32 -30.27
N ALA A 690 -43.60 32.33 -30.03
CA ALA A 690 -43.37 33.11 -28.80
C ALA A 690 -42.73 32.48 -27.54
N GLY A 691 -41.70 33.17 -27.02
CA GLY A 691 -41.11 32.96 -25.68
C GLY A 691 -39.81 33.76 -25.45
N VAL A 692 -39.94 34.97 -24.92
CA VAL A 692 -38.94 36.02 -24.64
C VAL A 692 -37.92 35.64 -23.55
N GLY A 693 -36.67 36.14 -23.62
CA GLY A 693 -35.80 36.16 -22.42
C GLY A 693 -34.31 36.52 -22.57
N ARG A 694 -34.00 37.79 -22.87
CA ARG A 694 -32.83 38.61 -22.44
C ARG A 694 -31.42 37.99 -22.26
N GLY A 695 -30.45 38.60 -22.97
CA GLY A 695 -29.39 39.37 -22.30
C GLY A 695 -27.92 39.01 -22.58
N GLY A 696 -27.21 39.92 -23.27
CA GLY A 696 -25.90 40.38 -22.78
C GLY A 696 -24.63 40.13 -23.61
N ARG A 697 -24.26 41.17 -24.38
CA ARG A 697 -22.89 41.76 -24.56
C ARG A 697 -21.78 41.02 -25.33
N ASP A 698 -21.52 41.58 -26.51
CA ASP A 698 -20.32 42.33 -26.93
C ASP A 698 -18.93 41.71 -27.08
N ALA A 699 -18.28 42.25 -28.14
CA ALA A 699 -16.86 42.34 -28.47
C ALA A 699 -16.22 41.09 -29.10
N GLY A 700 -15.59 41.16 -30.28
CA GLY A 700 -15.28 42.27 -31.15
C GLY A 700 -14.59 41.74 -32.40
N GLY A 701 -14.84 42.39 -33.54
CA GLY A 701 -14.25 42.04 -34.81
C GLY A 701 -12.77 42.42 -34.91
N ARG A 702 -12.05 41.72 -35.78
CA ARG A 702 -11.09 42.35 -36.69
C ARG A 702 -10.86 41.47 -37.91
N VAL A 703 -11.30 42.02 -39.04
CA VAL A 703 -10.93 41.62 -40.40
C VAL A 703 -9.53 42.16 -40.70
N ARG A 704 -8.68 41.36 -41.32
CA ARG A 704 -7.66 41.83 -42.27
C ARG A 704 -7.42 40.77 -43.35
N GLN A 705 -7.54 41.22 -44.59
CA GLN A 705 -7.26 40.50 -45.84
C GLN A 705 -5.77 40.21 -46.03
N GLY A 706 -5.46 39.19 -46.81
CA GLY A 706 -4.13 38.98 -47.43
C GLY A 706 -4.05 37.59 -48.06
N GLY A 707 -3.99 37.52 -49.39
CA GLY A 707 -4.21 36.28 -50.15
C GLY A 707 -2.96 35.48 -50.55
N GLN A 708 -3.27 34.44 -51.35
CA GLN A 708 -2.44 33.59 -52.22
C GLN A 708 -1.50 32.53 -51.61
N GLY A 709 -1.65 31.30 -52.13
CA GLY A 709 -0.57 30.32 -52.29
C GLY A 709 -0.70 29.04 -51.47
N GLY A 710 -1.25 27.97 -52.07
CA GLY A 710 -0.82 26.60 -51.72
C GLY A 710 0.59 26.31 -52.31
N PRO A 711 1.18 25.11 -52.12
CA PRO A 711 0.53 23.84 -51.77
C PRO A 711 1.25 22.98 -50.70
N GLY A 712 0.59 21.90 -50.28
CA GLY A 712 1.26 20.65 -49.92
C GLY A 712 1.40 20.32 -48.43
N LEU A 713 0.33 19.78 -47.82
CA LEU A 713 0.48 18.91 -46.65
C LEU A 713 0.04 17.49 -47.01
N ARG A 714 1.03 16.59 -47.11
CA ARG A 714 0.85 15.13 -47.08
C ARG A 714 0.20 14.78 -45.73
N ARG A 715 -0.98 14.15 -45.74
CA ARG A 715 -1.53 13.47 -44.57
C ARG A 715 -1.77 12.00 -44.89
N ALA A 716 -1.26 11.17 -43.99
CA ALA A 716 -1.20 9.74 -44.05
C ALA A 716 -2.59 9.09 -44.07
N LEU A 717 -2.70 8.01 -44.84
CA LEU A 717 -3.81 7.08 -44.86
C LEU A 717 -3.78 6.26 -43.56
N VAL A 718 -4.77 6.41 -42.69
CA VAL A 718 -5.02 5.50 -41.56
C VAL A 718 -6.36 4.84 -41.83
N VAL A 719 -6.33 3.56 -42.21
CA VAL A 719 -7.52 2.72 -42.34
C VAL A 719 -7.91 2.29 -40.93
N GLY A 720 -9.00 2.87 -40.41
CA GLY A 720 -9.59 2.50 -39.12
C GLY A 720 -11.01 1.98 -39.32
N GLU A 721 -11.27 0.76 -38.91
CA GLU A 721 -12.62 0.21 -38.79
C GLU A 721 -13.37 0.92 -37.65
N SER A 722 -14.45 1.62 -37.99
CA SER A 722 -15.40 2.20 -37.03
C SER A 722 -16.73 1.48 -37.18
N LEU A 723 -17.18 0.80 -36.10
CA LEU A 723 -18.54 0.29 -36.00
C LEU A 723 -19.36 1.17 -35.06
N ALA A 724 -20.47 1.63 -35.63
CA ALA A 724 -21.41 2.61 -35.13
C ALA A 724 -21.91 2.33 -33.70
N GLY A 725 -21.86 3.40 -32.89
CA GLY A 725 -22.72 3.57 -31.72
C GLY A 725 -24.17 3.78 -32.14
N SER A 726 -25.09 3.20 -31.37
CA SER A 726 -26.53 3.42 -31.48
C SER A 726 -26.89 4.82 -30.94
N PRO A 727 -27.88 5.53 -31.52
CA PRO A 727 -28.27 6.86 -31.08
C PRO A 727 -29.01 6.79 -29.74
N ALA A 728 -28.67 7.72 -28.85
CA ALA A 728 -29.39 7.96 -27.60
C ALA A 728 -30.79 8.53 -27.89
N ALA A 729 -31.77 7.99 -27.17
CA ALA A 729 -32.97 8.70 -26.76
C ALA A 729 -32.75 9.23 -25.34
#